data_AF-A0AA85BMS2-F1
#
_entry.id   AF-A0AA85BMS2-F1
#
_cell.length_a   1.000
_cell.length_b   1.000
_cell.length_c   1.000
_cell.angle_alpha   90.00
_cell.angle_beta   90.00
_cell.angle_gamma   90.00
#
_symmetry.space_group_name_H-M   'P 1'
#
loop_
_entity.id
_entity.type
_entity.pdbx_description
1 polymer ?
#
loop_
_entity_poly.entity_id
_entity_poly.type
_entity_poly.pdbx_seq_one_letter_code
_entity_poly.pdbx_strand_id
1 'polypeptide(L)'
;MPSPNQSQISTVLAELGWNEAHAIPVANEENQKLIIKLEELQNQLFQRNNQLDIEQSKVKQLKNHMKNVQQEITYTNTLCNLRDKEINEELHQIKLIEREYERLIQENKKISQINNEIIEKKSFLETLFYQKRKELENSSVNIDSDKTSLENLMKTIGEHDEDMKIIEKYIKQDNTKIKELDLELEKLTNKRNELKSKLDTTYTNRLVDQVKFDSLSKEIKEAYAQRDSLIKQWENVINQMRQRDIQLDQFSQRLNQIKVQVYEQKQLNKEKLNFLHLQIENNSDVQHHLNEIIKNITQCKEDLQNTEMKRQDFHSELEALKRTVDKAVIDLEAARALSSQLKKEKEKKLQNLEKLKESIENSMKQLSYVTECKLTVEQYANEADKQLSLQELNHELYCKQLNKLRDDKFKVNQKYEELVHEEKLLKQSISGNETTKRNLMMKIEMLDAQLLKQQEVLYRQDFTIQSLERRIGKMTGEQNVEQCEYMENKINELTKELNERNNTVNLLTNQLRNLSRELHRIKREHELLYNKNDLLHNQLNTNELEMDIMLKEKEKETYNLQKLLIEKNLKKLQVNKLTKIYEQYTNKRYDLQKANCELNSTIKERTEQINLHQIMLNKQIKINTTENSQLNIEIQERKSKVDKLIKRYEIITALMAPPEGEETRNQAYYIIRAAQDKELLQRKGDTLDNEIRILEQEIVALENTLALMNGCNTVYRMSYSQLPNDAEEIKQQTELNEQIRVLNIKSRYNQSRLKELQDLYNTMQESSIRLDNDIELYKDQTKRLEIEVEHRMNEIEKQNTRLKRAYERMEKAKRLVKKEDQENIGPDIEARLTKELVTYTTNELLNRIKGDLTIYEQARAMLSTSGIPVNNLAISGIQQRRISNLSSSTKSLISSSSNRTTPTPLGSNPTSPDSSTKCSSKLCSPRSDSICDDDNDDGGGNDKCDNVQNSSRTSERNSSNDIPVSTTSIDLIQQTQLPDSSTSRSSRNSTDQVSKTKLSSGRSSSGK
;
A
#
# COMPACT_ATOMS: atom_id res chain seq x y z
N MET A 1 -72.11 -24.67 -45.20
CA MET A 1 -71.97 -26.06 -45.65
C MET A 1 -70.85 -26.72 -44.86
N PRO A 2 -71.15 -27.49 -43.79
CA PRO A 2 -70.14 -28.31 -43.13
C PRO A 2 -69.79 -29.53 -43.99
N SER A 3 -68.54 -29.98 -43.93
CA SER A 3 -68.09 -31.21 -44.61
C SER A 3 -68.60 -32.48 -43.89
N PRO A 4 -68.92 -33.58 -44.60
CA PRO A 4 -69.69 -34.71 -44.04
C PRO A 4 -69.14 -35.37 -42.76
N ASN A 5 -67.82 -35.31 -42.55
CA ASN A 5 -67.15 -36.03 -41.47
C ASN A 5 -67.38 -35.40 -40.08
N GLN A 6 -67.62 -34.08 -39.98
CA GLN A 6 -67.78 -33.43 -38.66
C GLN A 6 -69.10 -33.78 -37.98
N SER A 7 -70.19 -33.90 -38.75
CA SER A 7 -71.49 -34.34 -38.22
C SER A 7 -71.44 -35.77 -37.69
N GLN A 8 -70.75 -36.69 -38.38
CA GLN A 8 -70.60 -38.08 -37.93
C GLN A 8 -69.78 -38.18 -36.64
N ILE A 9 -68.68 -37.43 -36.53
CA ILE A 9 -67.89 -37.36 -35.30
C ILE A 9 -68.75 -36.81 -34.15
N SER A 10 -69.47 -35.70 -34.38
CA SER A 10 -70.36 -35.11 -33.37
C SER A 10 -71.42 -36.09 -32.84
N THR A 11 -72.07 -36.88 -33.72
CA THR A 11 -73.05 -37.89 -33.27
C THR A 11 -72.40 -39.03 -32.49
N VAL A 12 -71.23 -39.52 -32.91
CA VAL A 12 -70.51 -40.59 -32.19
C VAL A 12 -70.07 -40.14 -30.80
N LEU A 13 -69.64 -38.87 -30.65
CA LEU A 13 -69.29 -38.32 -29.32
C LEU A 13 -70.51 -38.14 -28.41
N ALA A 14 -71.69 -37.83 -28.97
CA ALA A 14 -72.93 -37.76 -28.22
C ALA A 14 -73.43 -39.15 -27.77
N GLU A 15 -73.34 -40.17 -28.64
CA GLU A 15 -73.66 -41.58 -28.30
C GLU A 15 -72.71 -42.16 -27.24
N LEU A 16 -71.48 -41.64 -27.14
CA LEU A 16 -70.54 -41.94 -26.05
C LEU A 16 -70.86 -41.22 -24.72
N GLY A 17 -71.97 -40.48 -24.64
CA GLY A 17 -72.51 -39.88 -23.41
C GLY A 17 -71.96 -38.49 -23.05
N TRP A 18 -71.31 -37.81 -23.98
CA TRP A 18 -70.55 -36.57 -23.68
C TRP A 18 -71.47 -35.34 -23.72
N ASN A 19 -72.18 -35.07 -22.62
CA ASN A 19 -73.12 -33.95 -22.49
C ASN A 19 -72.45 -32.57 -22.59
N GLU A 20 -73.08 -31.69 -23.38
CA GLU A 20 -72.63 -30.34 -23.78
C GLU A 20 -72.37 -29.36 -22.61
N ALA A 21 -72.82 -29.68 -21.39
CA ALA A 21 -72.54 -28.93 -20.17
C ALA A 21 -71.11 -29.11 -19.61
N HIS A 22 -70.35 -30.11 -20.10
CA HIS A 22 -68.93 -30.27 -19.76
C HIS A 22 -68.06 -29.74 -20.90
N ALA A 23 -67.31 -28.66 -20.65
CA ALA A 23 -66.39 -28.05 -21.63
C ALA A 23 -65.16 -28.92 -21.99
N ILE A 24 -65.05 -30.11 -21.39
CA ILE A 24 -64.14 -31.19 -21.79
C ILE A 24 -65.02 -32.40 -22.13
N PRO A 25 -64.96 -32.94 -23.36
CA PRO A 25 -65.61 -34.20 -23.70
C PRO A 25 -64.74 -35.40 -23.26
N VAL A 26 -65.29 -36.36 -22.50
CA VAL A 26 -64.51 -37.26 -21.63
C VAL A 26 -64.80 -38.75 -21.86
N ALA A 27 -63.79 -39.48 -22.35
CA ALA A 27 -63.94 -40.85 -22.85
C ALA A 27 -64.06 -41.98 -21.82
N ASN A 28 -63.92 -41.72 -20.51
CA ASN A 28 -63.92 -42.80 -19.51
C ASN A 28 -64.36 -42.27 -18.13
N GLU A 29 -65.05 -43.09 -17.31
CA GLU A 29 -65.35 -42.73 -15.92
C GLU A 29 -64.07 -42.39 -15.14
N GLU A 30 -62.97 -43.08 -15.44
CA GLU A 30 -61.65 -42.83 -14.87
C GLU A 30 -61.17 -41.41 -15.16
N ASN A 31 -61.42 -40.91 -16.37
CA ASN A 31 -61.06 -39.55 -16.78
C ASN A 31 -61.98 -38.50 -16.14
N GLN A 32 -63.26 -38.81 -15.89
CA GLN A 32 -64.15 -37.91 -15.16
C GLN A 32 -63.79 -37.86 -13.67
N LYS A 33 -63.43 -39.00 -13.07
CA LYS A 33 -62.84 -39.09 -11.73
C LYS A 33 -61.49 -38.36 -11.66
N LEU A 34 -60.68 -38.39 -12.72
CA LEU A 34 -59.45 -37.59 -12.85
C LEU A 34 -59.72 -36.09 -13.00
N ILE A 35 -60.87 -35.65 -13.55
CA ILE A 35 -61.25 -34.23 -13.63
C ILE A 35 -61.72 -33.72 -12.27
N ILE A 36 -62.59 -34.43 -11.56
CA ILE A 36 -62.95 -34.09 -10.17
C ILE A 36 -61.70 -34.09 -9.29
N LYS A 37 -60.83 -35.10 -9.46
CA LYS A 37 -59.52 -35.14 -8.78
C LYS A 37 -58.57 -34.03 -9.25
N LEU A 38 -58.70 -33.49 -10.46
CA LEU A 38 -57.95 -32.31 -10.93
C LEU A 38 -58.47 -31.04 -10.28
N GLU A 39 -59.77 -30.88 -10.03
CA GLU A 39 -60.33 -29.76 -9.27
C GLU A 39 -59.96 -29.85 -7.78
N GLU A 40 -60.01 -31.05 -7.20
CA GLU A 40 -59.47 -31.31 -5.86
C GLU A 40 -57.96 -31.02 -5.81
N LEU A 41 -57.19 -31.44 -6.81
CA LEU A 41 -55.76 -31.15 -6.91
C LEU A 41 -55.48 -29.68 -7.20
N GLN A 42 -56.32 -28.94 -7.91
CA GLN A 42 -56.20 -27.49 -8.11
C GLN A 42 -56.47 -26.73 -6.82
N ASN A 43 -57.50 -27.13 -6.06
CA ASN A 43 -57.77 -26.58 -4.73
C ASN A 43 -56.65 -26.94 -3.74
N GLN A 44 -56.13 -28.17 -3.78
CA GLN A 44 -54.95 -28.57 -3.00
C GLN A 44 -53.68 -27.83 -3.46
N LEU A 45 -53.50 -27.57 -4.76
CA LEU A 45 -52.39 -26.76 -5.29
C LEU A 45 -52.53 -25.30 -4.88
N PHE A 46 -53.73 -24.73 -4.83
CA PHE A 46 -53.96 -23.39 -4.30
C PHE A 46 -53.65 -23.32 -2.80
N GLN A 47 -54.12 -24.28 -2.00
CA GLN A 47 -53.76 -24.38 -0.58
C GLN A 47 -52.25 -24.61 -0.38
N ARG A 48 -51.62 -25.44 -1.22
CA ARG A 48 -50.18 -25.72 -1.19
C ARG A 48 -49.35 -24.55 -1.69
N ASN A 49 -49.83 -23.74 -2.63
CA ASN A 49 -49.19 -22.50 -3.05
C ASN A 49 -49.27 -21.46 -1.93
N ASN A 50 -50.41 -21.28 -1.27
CA ASN A 50 -50.51 -20.41 -0.09
C ASN A 50 -49.59 -20.89 1.05
N GLN A 51 -49.50 -22.20 1.30
CA GLN A 51 -48.53 -22.78 2.24
C GLN A 51 -47.08 -22.56 1.78
N LEU A 52 -46.80 -22.70 0.49
CA LEU A 52 -45.48 -22.51 -0.11
C LEU A 52 -45.06 -21.03 -0.15
N ASP A 53 -45.98 -20.07 -0.24
CA ASP A 53 -45.72 -18.64 -0.11
C ASP A 53 -45.44 -18.26 1.37
N ILE A 54 -46.17 -18.88 2.31
CA ILE A 54 -45.87 -18.77 3.75
C ILE A 54 -44.47 -19.35 4.03
N GLU A 55 -44.15 -20.56 3.54
CA GLU A 55 -42.82 -21.15 3.69
C GLU A 55 -41.74 -20.40 2.90
N GLN A 56 -42.02 -19.81 1.75
CA GLN A 56 -41.10 -18.88 1.08
C GLN A 56 -40.85 -17.63 1.93
N SER A 57 -41.86 -17.08 2.59
CA SER A 57 -41.69 -15.93 3.48
C SER A 57 -40.83 -16.28 4.70
N LYS A 58 -41.05 -17.46 5.31
CA LYS A 58 -40.20 -18.03 6.37
C LYS A 58 -38.79 -18.31 5.87
N VAL A 59 -38.62 -18.95 4.71
CA VAL A 59 -37.30 -19.20 4.09
C VAL A 59 -36.60 -17.89 3.74
N LYS A 60 -37.30 -16.81 3.40
CA LYS A 60 -36.73 -15.48 3.20
C LYS A 60 -36.29 -14.83 4.51
N GLN A 61 -37.07 -14.96 5.58
CA GLN A 61 -36.68 -14.54 6.93
C GLN A 61 -35.47 -15.36 7.44
N LEU A 62 -35.49 -16.68 7.30
CA LEU A 62 -34.41 -17.59 7.66
C LEU A 62 -33.16 -17.36 6.80
N LYS A 63 -33.28 -17.04 5.51
CA LYS A 63 -32.13 -16.64 4.67
C LYS A 63 -31.55 -15.29 5.11
N ASN A 64 -32.36 -14.35 5.58
CA ASN A 64 -31.86 -13.10 6.16
C ASN A 64 -31.20 -13.34 7.53
N HIS A 65 -31.81 -14.13 8.41
CA HIS A 65 -31.19 -14.52 9.68
C HIS A 65 -29.90 -15.31 9.46
N MET A 66 -29.87 -16.25 8.51
CA MET A 66 -28.66 -16.99 8.11
C MET A 66 -27.59 -16.06 7.54
N LYS A 67 -27.94 -15.00 6.79
CA LYS A 67 -26.97 -13.97 6.38
C LYS A 67 -26.41 -13.20 7.57
N ASN A 68 -27.24 -12.83 8.55
CA ASN A 68 -26.76 -12.17 9.77
C ASN A 68 -25.86 -13.12 10.58
N VAL A 69 -26.25 -14.39 10.74
CA VAL A 69 -25.42 -15.42 11.40
C VAL A 69 -24.13 -15.68 10.61
N GLN A 70 -24.14 -15.66 9.28
CA GLN A 70 -22.94 -15.72 8.45
C GLN A 70 -22.06 -14.48 8.65
N GLN A 71 -22.64 -13.28 8.81
CA GLN A 71 -21.90 -12.06 9.14
C GLN A 71 -21.26 -12.15 10.52
N GLU A 72 -22.00 -12.58 11.55
CA GLU A 72 -21.45 -12.85 12.89
C GLU A 72 -20.37 -13.94 12.87
N ILE A 73 -20.53 -15.00 12.08
CA ILE A 73 -19.49 -16.01 11.86
C ILE A 73 -18.28 -15.39 11.17
N THR A 74 -18.43 -14.50 10.19
CA THR A 74 -17.28 -13.80 9.60
C THR A 74 -16.62 -12.83 10.58
N TYR A 75 -17.38 -12.09 11.40
CA TYR A 75 -16.81 -11.18 12.40
C TYR A 75 -16.07 -11.94 13.49
N THR A 76 -16.69 -12.97 14.07
CA THR A 76 -16.03 -13.85 15.07
C THR A 76 -14.83 -14.58 14.46
N ASN A 77 -14.90 -15.06 13.22
CA ASN A 77 -13.75 -15.64 12.52
C ASN A 77 -12.63 -14.60 12.28
N THR A 78 -12.94 -13.36 11.89
CA THR A 78 -11.91 -12.30 11.80
C THR A 78 -11.30 -11.95 13.16
N LEU A 79 -12.10 -11.99 14.24
CA LEU A 79 -11.61 -11.80 15.60
C LEU A 79 -10.71 -12.96 16.04
N CYS A 80 -11.08 -14.21 15.75
CA CYS A 80 -10.22 -15.38 15.95
C CYS A 80 -8.91 -15.23 15.18
N ASN A 81 -8.95 -14.92 13.88
CA ASN A 81 -7.74 -14.68 13.07
C ASN A 81 -6.87 -13.53 13.59
N LEU A 82 -7.43 -12.54 14.29
CA LEU A 82 -6.66 -11.50 14.98
C LEU A 82 -6.03 -12.04 16.26
N ARG A 83 -6.78 -12.80 17.09
CA ARG A 83 -6.21 -13.48 18.26
C ARG A 83 -5.15 -14.51 17.89
N ASP A 84 -5.32 -15.25 16.79
CA ASP A 84 -4.33 -16.19 16.29
C ASP A 84 -3.06 -15.46 15.83
N LYS A 85 -3.17 -14.25 15.26
CA LYS A 85 -2.00 -13.41 14.94
C LYS A 85 -1.31 -12.90 16.20
N GLU A 86 -2.06 -12.37 17.17
CA GLU A 86 -1.52 -11.96 18.47
C GLU A 86 -0.81 -13.12 19.18
N ILE A 87 -1.43 -14.30 19.22
CA ILE A 87 -0.83 -15.53 19.78
C ILE A 87 0.42 -15.96 18.99
N ASN A 88 0.44 -15.83 17.66
CA ASN A 88 1.65 -16.11 16.87
C ASN A 88 2.77 -15.07 17.10
N GLU A 89 2.42 -13.81 17.33
CA GLU A 89 3.37 -12.74 17.69
C GLU A 89 3.91 -12.94 19.11
N GLU A 90 3.07 -13.34 20.08
CA GLU A 90 3.49 -13.74 21.43
C GLU A 90 4.36 -15.00 21.40
N LEU A 91 3.98 -16.04 20.66
CA LEU A 91 4.80 -17.26 20.49
C LEU A 91 6.13 -16.96 19.77
N HIS A 92 6.16 -15.99 18.86
CA HIS A 92 7.40 -15.52 18.25
C HIS A 92 8.28 -14.77 19.27
N GLN A 93 7.70 -13.89 20.10
CA GLN A 93 8.40 -13.22 21.19
C GLN A 93 8.94 -14.21 22.23
N ILE A 94 8.14 -15.21 22.64
CA ILE A 94 8.56 -16.30 23.52
C ILE A 94 9.75 -17.05 22.88
N LYS A 95 9.66 -17.44 21.61
CA LYS A 95 10.78 -18.10 20.91
C LYS A 95 12.02 -17.22 20.72
N LEU A 96 11.91 -15.90 20.79
CA LEU A 96 13.08 -15.00 20.84
C LEU A 96 13.68 -14.97 22.26
N ILE A 97 12.84 -14.88 23.29
CA ILE A 97 13.24 -14.90 24.70
C ILE A 97 13.89 -16.25 25.05
N GLU A 98 13.34 -17.37 24.58
CA GLU A 98 13.91 -18.72 24.74
C GLU A 98 15.31 -18.82 24.11
N ARG A 99 15.51 -18.30 22.89
CA ARG A 99 16.83 -18.32 22.23
C ARG A 99 17.84 -17.42 22.91
N GLU A 100 17.46 -16.22 23.35
CA GLU A 100 18.36 -15.37 24.14
C GLU A 100 18.63 -15.97 25.52
N TYR A 101 17.67 -16.69 26.12
CA TYR A 101 17.87 -17.43 27.38
C TYR A 101 18.82 -18.63 27.20
N GLU A 102 18.67 -19.43 26.15
CA GLU A 102 19.61 -20.50 25.78
C GLU A 102 21.01 -19.95 25.49
N ARG A 103 21.09 -18.83 24.77
CA ARG A 103 22.34 -18.12 24.53
C ARG A 103 22.97 -17.62 25.84
N LEU A 104 22.21 -17.02 26.73
CA LEU A 104 22.67 -16.62 28.06
C LEU A 104 23.09 -17.83 28.91
N ILE A 105 22.47 -19.00 28.76
CA ILE A 105 22.95 -20.25 29.37
C ILE A 105 24.30 -20.67 28.76
N GLN A 106 24.48 -20.57 27.45
CA GLN A 106 25.76 -20.88 26.80
C GLN A 106 26.87 -19.89 27.19
N GLU A 107 26.56 -18.59 27.29
CA GLU A 107 27.48 -17.57 27.77
C GLU A 107 27.83 -17.78 29.25
N ASN A 108 26.85 -18.09 30.12
CA ASN A 108 27.10 -18.48 31.51
C ASN A 108 27.93 -19.77 31.64
N LYS A 109 27.72 -20.78 30.79
CA LYS A 109 28.55 -21.99 30.75
C LYS A 109 30.00 -21.67 30.39
N LYS A 110 30.24 -20.81 29.39
CA LYS A 110 31.59 -20.32 29.03
C LYS A 110 32.23 -19.53 30.17
N ILE A 111 31.48 -18.64 30.82
CA ILE A 111 31.95 -17.89 32.00
C ILE A 111 32.29 -18.83 33.15
N SER A 112 31.48 -19.87 33.40
CA SER A 112 31.76 -20.88 34.43
C SER A 112 32.99 -21.73 34.11
N GLN A 113 33.22 -22.07 32.83
CA GLN A 113 34.45 -22.76 32.39
C GLN A 113 35.68 -21.88 32.61
N ILE A 114 35.63 -20.61 32.19
CA ILE A 114 36.71 -19.64 32.42
C ILE A 114 36.97 -19.43 33.92
N ASN A 115 35.92 -19.39 34.74
CA ASN A 115 36.06 -19.28 36.20
C ASN A 115 36.71 -20.53 36.82
N ASN A 116 36.32 -21.73 36.37
CA ASN A 116 36.96 -22.98 36.78
C ASN A 116 38.44 -23.02 36.36
N GLU A 117 38.76 -22.65 35.12
CA GLU A 117 40.16 -22.50 34.67
C GLU A 117 40.95 -21.51 35.53
N ILE A 118 40.34 -20.40 35.96
CA ILE A 118 40.97 -19.42 36.86
C ILE A 118 41.19 -20.01 38.26
N ILE A 119 40.24 -20.81 38.77
CA ILE A 119 40.36 -21.52 40.05
C ILE A 119 41.46 -22.58 39.97
N GLU A 120 41.55 -23.35 38.88
CA GLU A 120 42.61 -24.35 38.66
C GLU A 120 44.00 -23.70 38.52
N LYS A 121 44.11 -22.62 37.73
CA LYS A 121 45.36 -21.83 37.60
C LYS A 121 45.74 -21.21 38.94
N LYS A 122 44.78 -20.74 39.74
CA LYS A 122 45.01 -20.26 41.11
C LYS A 122 45.51 -21.38 42.02
N SER A 123 44.85 -22.53 42.08
CA SER A 123 45.27 -23.65 42.94
C SER A 123 46.62 -24.22 42.52
N PHE A 124 46.93 -24.24 41.23
CA PHE A 124 48.26 -24.59 40.72
C PHE A 124 49.32 -23.58 41.19
N LEU A 125 49.05 -22.27 41.08
CA LEU A 125 49.97 -21.22 41.55
C LEU A 125 50.15 -21.25 43.08
N GLU A 126 49.09 -21.50 43.86
CA GLU A 126 49.17 -21.69 45.30
C GLU A 126 50.01 -22.93 45.65
N THR A 127 49.78 -24.07 44.97
CA THR A 127 50.57 -25.30 45.15
C THR A 127 52.05 -25.08 44.80
N LEU A 128 52.34 -24.40 43.70
CA LEU A 128 53.70 -24.06 43.27
C LEU A 128 54.36 -23.07 44.24
N PHE A 129 53.60 -22.12 44.80
CA PHE A 129 54.08 -21.22 45.85
C PHE A 129 54.43 -21.99 47.13
N TYR A 130 53.61 -22.96 47.57
CA TYR A 130 53.94 -23.84 48.68
C TYR A 130 55.19 -24.71 48.40
N GLN A 131 55.33 -25.25 47.19
CA GLN A 131 56.53 -25.99 46.78
C GLN A 131 57.78 -25.10 46.82
N LYS A 132 57.74 -23.91 46.22
CA LYS A 132 58.88 -22.98 46.20
C LYS A 132 59.22 -22.41 47.58
N ARG A 133 58.22 -22.22 48.44
CA ARG A 133 58.44 -21.90 49.86
C ARG A 133 59.17 -23.03 50.59
N LYS A 134 58.77 -24.29 50.37
CA LYS A 134 59.44 -25.46 50.96
C LYS A 134 60.86 -25.67 50.41
N GLU A 135 61.10 -25.43 49.12
CA GLU A 135 62.46 -25.43 48.54
C GLU A 135 63.34 -24.37 49.18
N LEU A 136 62.82 -23.16 49.43
CA LEU A 136 63.53 -22.06 50.07
C LEU A 136 63.82 -22.36 51.56
N GLU A 137 62.85 -22.94 52.28
CA GLU A 137 63.00 -23.37 53.67
C GLU A 137 64.05 -24.50 53.81
N ASN A 138 63.99 -25.52 52.94
CA ASN A 138 65.05 -26.54 52.83
C ASN A 138 66.42 -25.92 52.50
N SER A 139 66.47 -24.92 51.61
CA SER A 139 67.72 -24.24 51.25
C SER A 139 68.31 -23.45 52.42
N SER A 140 67.48 -22.86 53.28
CA SER A 140 67.94 -22.21 54.51
C SER A 140 68.58 -23.22 55.47
N VAL A 141 67.92 -24.36 55.72
CA VAL A 141 68.46 -25.44 56.56
C VAL A 141 69.78 -25.98 56.01
N ASN A 142 69.89 -26.14 54.68
CA ASN A 142 71.14 -26.54 54.04
C ASN A 142 72.25 -25.50 54.29
N ILE A 143 71.99 -24.20 54.13
CA ILE A 143 72.97 -23.12 54.40
C ILE A 143 73.47 -23.14 55.84
N ASP A 144 72.59 -23.39 56.83
CA ASP A 144 73.00 -23.53 58.24
C ASP A 144 73.86 -24.80 58.47
N SER A 145 73.61 -25.88 57.72
CA SER A 145 74.45 -27.10 57.73
C SER A 145 75.79 -26.94 57.01
N ASP A 146 75.83 -26.17 55.91
CA ASP A 146 77.06 -25.85 55.17
C ASP A 146 77.97 -24.94 56.01
N LYS A 147 77.38 -23.96 56.72
CA LYS A 147 78.10 -23.07 57.63
C LYS A 147 78.78 -23.83 58.76
N THR A 148 78.05 -24.73 59.43
CA THR A 148 78.62 -25.56 60.51
C THR A 148 79.62 -26.61 59.98
N SER A 149 79.49 -27.03 58.72
CA SER A 149 80.51 -27.84 58.04
C SER A 149 81.79 -27.05 57.74
N LEU A 150 81.68 -25.78 57.35
CA LEU A 150 82.82 -24.90 57.05
C LEU A 150 83.67 -24.63 58.31
N GLU A 151 83.03 -24.39 59.45
CA GLU A 151 83.69 -24.20 60.75
C GLU A 151 84.49 -25.45 61.18
N ASN A 152 84.02 -26.65 60.82
CA ASN A 152 84.78 -27.89 61.01
C ASN A 152 85.92 -28.06 59.99
N LEU A 153 85.72 -27.70 58.72
CA LEU A 153 86.76 -27.79 57.68
C LEU A 153 87.96 -26.90 58.00
N MET A 154 87.75 -25.68 58.51
CA MET A 154 88.84 -24.80 58.97
C MET A 154 89.75 -25.46 60.01
N LYS A 155 89.23 -26.40 60.80
CA LYS A 155 89.99 -27.14 61.81
C LYS A 155 90.90 -28.19 61.19
N THR A 156 90.44 -28.88 60.15
CA THR A 156 91.19 -29.95 59.44
C THR A 156 92.31 -29.43 58.53
N ILE A 157 92.29 -28.15 58.15
CA ILE A 157 93.33 -27.55 57.30
C ILE A 157 94.70 -27.49 58.01
N GLY A 158 94.72 -27.43 59.35
CA GLY A 158 95.95 -27.42 60.15
C GLY A 158 96.68 -28.76 60.27
N GLU A 159 96.11 -29.86 59.76
CA GLU A 159 96.65 -31.22 59.93
C GLU A 159 97.39 -31.72 58.68
N HIS A 160 97.42 -30.94 57.59
CA HIS A 160 97.82 -31.40 56.26
C HIS A 160 99.25 -30.98 55.82
N ASP A 161 100.16 -30.78 56.79
CA ASP A 161 101.63 -30.96 56.59
C ASP A 161 101.99 -32.38 56.09
N GLU A 162 100.99 -33.27 55.94
CA GLU A 162 100.97 -34.38 54.98
C GLU A 162 101.12 -33.94 53.50
N ASP A 163 101.97 -32.94 53.20
CA ASP A 163 102.32 -32.45 51.87
C ASP A 163 102.84 -33.57 50.96
N MET A 164 103.41 -34.64 51.53
CA MET A 164 103.82 -35.82 50.79
C MET A 164 102.65 -36.54 50.09
N LYS A 165 101.40 -36.41 50.59
CA LYS A 165 100.20 -36.90 49.88
C LYS A 165 99.84 -36.01 48.68
N ILE A 166 100.31 -34.76 48.61
CA ILE A 166 99.92 -33.79 47.58
C ILE A 166 100.45 -34.19 46.20
N ILE A 167 101.63 -34.80 46.10
CA ILE A 167 102.19 -35.26 44.82
C ILE A 167 101.31 -36.33 44.16
N GLU A 168 100.80 -37.29 44.93
CA GLU A 168 99.87 -38.30 44.40
C GLU A 168 98.43 -37.74 44.20
N LYS A 169 98.10 -36.67 44.95
CA LYS A 169 96.90 -35.84 44.72
C LYS A 169 96.96 -35.15 43.36
N TYR A 170 98.10 -34.57 42.93
CA TYR A 170 98.18 -33.84 41.65
C TYR A 170 97.81 -34.72 40.44
N ILE A 171 98.33 -35.94 40.33
CA ILE A 171 98.00 -36.85 39.21
C ILE A 171 96.50 -37.22 39.20
N LYS A 172 95.88 -37.32 40.39
CA LYS A 172 94.43 -37.54 40.53
C LYS A 172 93.64 -36.26 40.25
N GLN A 173 94.16 -35.09 40.65
CA GLN A 173 93.59 -33.77 40.44
C GLN A 173 93.59 -33.37 38.96
N ASP A 174 94.64 -33.67 38.17
CA ASP A 174 94.59 -33.43 36.72
C ASP A 174 93.48 -34.27 36.07
N ASN A 175 93.30 -35.51 36.51
CA ASN A 175 92.26 -36.41 36.02
C ASN A 175 90.85 -36.04 36.52
N THR A 176 90.69 -35.41 37.69
CA THR A 176 89.40 -34.81 38.09
C THR A 176 89.19 -33.47 37.41
N LYS A 177 90.23 -32.65 37.21
CA LYS A 177 90.14 -31.34 36.56
C LYS A 177 89.76 -31.46 35.10
N ILE A 178 90.28 -32.45 34.38
CA ILE A 178 89.82 -32.79 33.02
C ILE A 178 88.32 -33.16 33.05
N LYS A 179 87.89 -34.03 33.97
CA LYS A 179 86.46 -34.42 34.09
C LYS A 179 85.56 -33.28 34.56
N GLU A 180 86.06 -32.38 35.40
CA GLU A 180 85.38 -31.15 35.83
C GLU A 180 85.23 -30.20 34.64
N LEU A 181 86.28 -30.01 33.84
CA LEU A 181 86.26 -29.17 32.63
C LEU A 181 85.39 -29.78 31.52
N ASP A 182 85.36 -31.12 31.38
CA ASP A 182 84.44 -31.82 30.46
C ASP A 182 82.99 -31.67 30.93
N LEU A 183 82.70 -31.87 32.23
CA LEU A 183 81.36 -31.64 32.81
C LEU A 183 80.97 -30.15 32.82
N GLU A 184 81.93 -29.23 32.92
CA GLU A 184 81.71 -27.79 32.84
C GLU A 184 81.47 -27.37 31.39
N LEU A 185 82.21 -27.93 30.42
CA LEU A 185 81.93 -27.79 28.99
C LEU A 185 80.56 -28.37 28.63
N GLU A 186 80.18 -29.53 29.15
CA GLU A 186 78.86 -30.12 28.92
C GLU A 186 77.75 -29.26 29.55
N LYS A 187 77.92 -28.81 30.80
CA LYS A 187 77.00 -27.87 31.46
C LYS A 187 76.90 -26.54 30.72
N LEU A 188 78.01 -25.96 30.26
CA LEU A 188 78.04 -24.72 29.48
C LEU A 188 77.46 -24.91 28.07
N THR A 189 77.64 -26.08 27.45
CA THR A 189 77.05 -26.42 26.15
C THR A 189 75.55 -26.64 26.27
N ASN A 190 75.08 -27.34 27.31
CA ASN A 190 73.66 -27.50 27.61
C ASN A 190 73.03 -26.16 27.98
N LYS A 191 73.68 -25.33 28.81
CA LYS A 191 73.22 -23.98 29.14
C LYS A 191 73.23 -23.03 27.93
N ARG A 192 74.19 -23.16 27.01
CA ARG A 192 74.20 -22.50 25.70
C ARG A 192 73.03 -22.97 24.83
N ASN A 193 72.74 -24.26 24.79
CA ASN A 193 71.64 -24.82 23.99
C ASN A 193 70.27 -24.44 24.57
N GLU A 194 70.13 -24.40 25.90
CA GLU A 194 68.98 -23.81 26.59
C GLU A 194 68.82 -22.32 26.27
N LEU A 195 69.88 -21.53 26.41
CA LEU A 195 69.85 -20.09 26.12
C LEU A 195 69.56 -19.83 24.64
N LYS A 196 70.06 -20.68 23.73
CA LYS A 196 69.69 -20.63 22.32
C LYS A 196 68.22 -21.00 22.11
N SER A 197 67.72 -22.07 22.72
CA SER A 197 66.29 -22.43 22.64
C SER A 197 65.38 -21.32 23.20
N LYS A 198 65.78 -20.68 24.30
CA LYS A 198 65.12 -19.50 24.90
C LYS A 198 65.21 -18.27 23.99
N LEU A 199 66.30 -18.08 23.25
CA LEU A 199 66.45 -17.02 22.24
C LEU A 199 65.59 -17.30 20.99
N ASP A 200 65.64 -18.51 20.46
CA ASP A 200 64.90 -18.94 19.28
C ASP A 200 63.38 -18.87 19.55
N THR A 201 62.92 -19.30 20.74
CA THR A 201 61.50 -19.18 21.15
C THR A 201 61.05 -17.75 21.44
N THR A 202 61.89 -16.90 22.06
CA THR A 202 61.55 -15.47 22.21
C THR A 202 61.58 -14.71 20.88
N TYR A 203 62.42 -15.13 19.93
CA TYR A 203 62.42 -14.62 18.56
C TYR A 203 61.16 -15.05 17.79
N THR A 204 60.73 -16.32 17.86
CA THR A 204 59.46 -16.74 17.25
C THR A 204 58.25 -16.05 17.88
N ASN A 205 58.24 -15.87 19.20
CA ASN A 205 57.17 -15.14 19.88
C ASN A 205 57.13 -13.67 19.44
N ARG A 206 58.29 -13.00 19.34
CA ARG A 206 58.38 -11.63 18.82
C ARG A 206 57.91 -11.52 17.36
N LEU A 207 58.21 -12.50 16.51
CA LEU A 207 57.69 -12.56 15.13
C LEU A 207 56.17 -12.74 15.11
N VAL A 208 55.63 -13.65 15.92
CA VAL A 208 54.19 -13.88 16.06
C VAL A 208 53.48 -12.62 16.57
N ASP A 209 54.04 -11.93 17.55
CA ASP A 209 53.48 -10.68 18.08
C ASP A 209 53.59 -9.53 17.08
N GLN A 210 54.68 -9.44 16.30
CA GLN A 210 54.76 -8.50 15.18
C GLN A 210 53.67 -8.77 14.13
N VAL A 211 53.42 -10.04 13.77
CA VAL A 211 52.33 -10.42 12.83
C VAL A 211 50.96 -10.05 13.41
N LYS A 212 50.73 -10.18 14.72
CA LYS A 212 49.51 -9.67 15.38
C LYS A 212 49.40 -8.14 15.31
N PHE A 213 50.49 -7.41 15.53
CA PHE A 213 50.49 -5.95 15.37
C PHE A 213 50.20 -5.53 13.92
N ASP A 214 50.72 -6.26 12.93
CA ASP A 214 50.46 -6.01 11.52
C ASP A 214 49.03 -6.40 11.09
N SER A 215 48.40 -7.42 11.71
CA SER A 215 46.97 -7.73 11.49
C SER A 215 46.07 -6.68 12.14
N LEU A 216 46.30 -6.35 13.41
CA LEU A 216 45.57 -5.30 14.13
C LEU A 216 45.70 -3.94 13.42
N SER A 217 46.85 -3.64 12.83
CA SER A 217 47.08 -2.43 12.03
C SER A 217 46.34 -2.41 10.67
N LYS A 218 45.87 -3.56 10.18
CA LYS A 218 44.95 -3.66 9.03
C LYS A 218 43.51 -3.54 9.49
N GLU A 219 43.12 -4.29 10.52
CA GLU A 219 41.80 -4.24 11.16
C GLU A 219 41.44 -2.80 11.58
N ILE A 220 42.36 -2.05 12.17
CA ILE A 220 42.17 -0.63 12.52
C ILE A 220 41.93 0.24 11.28
N LYS A 221 42.65 0.01 10.17
CA LYS A 221 42.45 0.77 8.92
C LYS A 221 41.13 0.43 8.24
N GLU A 222 40.72 -0.83 8.27
CA GLU A 222 39.45 -1.31 7.76
C GLU A 222 38.28 -0.77 8.62
N ALA A 223 38.43 -0.77 9.95
CA ALA A 223 37.47 -0.15 10.87
C ALA A 223 37.34 1.37 10.64
N TYR A 224 38.44 2.09 10.39
CA TYR A 224 38.36 3.50 10.00
C TYR A 224 37.68 3.70 8.63
N ALA A 225 37.96 2.86 7.64
CA ALA A 225 37.29 2.93 6.33
C ALA A 225 35.77 2.63 6.43
N GLN A 226 35.39 1.65 7.25
CA GLN A 226 33.99 1.36 7.58
C GLN A 226 33.33 2.52 8.32
N ARG A 227 33.99 3.09 9.33
CA ARG A 227 33.53 4.28 10.07
C ARG A 227 33.31 5.48 9.14
N ASP A 228 34.23 5.74 8.22
CA ASP A 228 34.15 6.88 7.30
C ASP A 228 33.10 6.66 6.20
N SER A 229 32.87 5.42 5.80
CA SER A 229 31.72 5.04 4.95
C SER A 229 30.40 5.25 5.69
N LEU A 230 30.32 4.82 6.95
CA LEU A 230 29.14 4.99 7.81
C LEU A 230 28.86 6.48 8.06
N ILE A 231 29.87 7.30 8.35
CA ILE A 231 29.72 8.76 8.51
C ILE A 231 29.10 9.37 7.24
N LYS A 232 29.59 9.03 6.04
CA LYS A 232 29.01 9.52 4.77
C LYS A 232 27.56 9.06 4.56
N GLN A 233 27.21 7.86 5.00
CA GLN A 233 25.82 7.39 4.98
C GLN A 233 24.94 8.21 5.94
N TRP A 234 25.41 8.48 7.17
CA TRP A 234 24.72 9.32 8.14
C TRP A 234 24.58 10.78 7.67
N GLU A 235 25.63 11.37 7.09
CA GLU A 235 25.59 12.70 6.46
C GLU A 235 24.53 12.76 5.34
N ASN A 236 24.47 11.73 4.48
CA ASN A 236 23.44 11.62 3.45
C ASN A 236 22.03 11.48 4.04
N VAL A 237 21.83 10.70 5.10
CA VAL A 237 20.54 10.58 5.80
C VAL A 237 20.12 11.91 6.45
N ILE A 238 21.04 12.63 7.08
CA ILE A 238 20.79 13.96 7.67
C ILE A 238 20.45 14.99 6.58
N ASN A 239 21.13 14.95 5.43
CA ASN A 239 20.83 15.82 4.31
C ASN A 239 19.47 15.50 3.66
N GLN A 240 19.10 14.22 3.56
CA GLN A 240 17.75 13.82 3.13
C GLN A 240 16.67 14.22 4.16
N MET A 241 16.96 14.14 5.46
CA MET A 241 16.06 14.60 6.52
C MET A 241 15.79 16.09 6.36
N ARG A 242 16.84 16.93 6.29
CA ARG A 242 16.73 18.37 6.03
C ARG A 242 15.96 18.69 4.75
N GLN A 243 16.12 17.92 3.68
CA GLN A 243 15.35 18.10 2.45
C GLN A 243 13.85 17.77 2.65
N ARG A 244 13.51 16.74 3.43
CA ARG A 244 12.12 16.44 3.81
C ARG A 244 11.54 17.49 4.76
N ASP A 245 12.33 18.04 5.68
CA ASP A 245 11.90 19.10 6.59
C ASP A 245 11.52 20.37 5.80
N ILE A 246 12.37 20.78 4.84
CA ILE A 246 12.08 21.89 3.92
C ILE A 246 10.84 21.61 3.05
N GLN A 247 10.64 20.36 2.61
CA GLN A 247 9.42 19.97 1.90
C GLN A 247 8.17 19.99 2.80
N LEU A 248 8.28 19.59 4.06
CA LEU A 248 7.21 19.68 5.04
C LEU A 248 6.83 21.14 5.34
N ASP A 249 7.80 22.04 5.44
CA ASP A 249 7.55 23.48 5.55
C ASP A 249 6.83 24.03 4.30
N GLN A 250 7.25 23.62 3.09
CA GLN A 250 6.57 24.00 1.84
C GLN A 250 5.14 23.43 1.76
N PHE A 251 4.91 22.18 2.17
CA PHE A 251 3.57 21.59 2.24
C PHE A 251 2.71 22.26 3.32
N SER A 252 3.29 22.64 4.46
CA SER A 252 2.62 23.41 5.52
C SER A 252 2.20 24.80 5.01
N GLN A 253 3.08 25.50 4.31
CA GLN A 253 2.77 26.79 3.67
C GLN A 253 1.64 26.66 2.64
N ARG A 254 1.68 25.65 1.75
CA ARG A 254 0.58 25.37 0.79
C ARG A 254 -0.72 25.01 1.47
N LEU A 255 -0.68 24.18 2.50
CA LEU A 255 -1.86 23.78 3.26
C LEU A 255 -2.48 24.98 3.99
N ASN A 256 -1.68 25.95 4.43
CA ASN A 256 -2.16 27.21 4.99
C ASN A 256 -2.69 28.18 3.92
N GLN A 257 -2.07 28.27 2.74
CA GLN A 257 -2.62 29.01 1.59
C GLN A 257 -3.99 28.46 1.17
N ILE A 258 -4.13 27.13 1.06
CA ILE A 258 -5.41 26.47 0.75
C ILE A 258 -6.45 26.73 1.85
N LYS A 259 -6.07 26.72 3.14
CA LYS A 259 -6.98 27.12 4.24
C LYS A 259 -7.48 28.55 4.10
N VAL A 260 -6.62 29.50 3.71
CA VAL A 260 -6.99 30.91 3.49
C VAL A 260 -7.96 31.00 2.31
N GLN A 261 -7.64 30.40 1.16
CA GLN A 261 -8.54 30.35 0.00
C GLN A 261 -9.90 29.70 0.33
N VAL A 262 -9.92 28.63 1.13
CA VAL A 262 -11.17 28.00 1.60
C VAL A 262 -11.95 28.90 2.57
N TYR A 263 -11.28 29.75 3.36
CA TYR A 263 -11.94 30.74 4.20
C TYR A 263 -12.54 31.88 3.36
N GLU A 264 -11.79 32.42 2.41
CA GLU A 264 -12.23 33.44 1.45
C GLU A 264 -13.45 32.95 0.65
N GLN A 265 -13.39 31.76 0.05
CA GLN A 265 -14.52 31.15 -0.66
C GLN A 265 -15.74 30.89 0.25
N LYS A 266 -15.53 30.60 1.55
CA LYS A 266 -16.62 30.49 2.53
C LYS A 266 -17.26 31.84 2.86
N GLN A 267 -16.49 32.93 2.93
CA GLN A 267 -17.05 34.27 3.14
C GLN A 267 -17.77 34.75 1.88
N LEU A 268 -17.18 34.59 0.68
CA LEU A 268 -17.82 34.87 -0.60
C LEU A 268 -19.14 34.11 -0.79
N ASN A 269 -19.21 32.84 -0.34
CA ASN A 269 -20.46 32.08 -0.39
C ASN A 269 -21.50 32.55 0.64
N LYS A 270 -21.10 33.05 1.82
CA LYS A 270 -22.04 33.74 2.74
C LYS A 270 -22.55 35.04 2.14
N GLU A 271 -21.68 35.85 1.53
CA GLU A 271 -22.07 37.09 0.86
C GLU A 271 -23.07 36.82 -0.28
N LYS A 272 -22.84 35.77 -1.08
CA LYS A 272 -23.78 35.30 -2.10
C LYS A 272 -25.10 34.77 -1.52
N LEU A 273 -25.07 34.08 -0.38
CA LEU A 273 -26.28 33.63 0.30
C LEU A 273 -27.08 34.80 0.90
N ASN A 274 -26.41 35.78 1.50
CA ASN A 274 -27.02 37.00 2.02
C ASN A 274 -27.62 37.84 0.88
N PHE A 275 -26.91 37.97 -0.24
CA PHE A 275 -27.43 38.62 -1.45
C PHE A 275 -28.64 37.86 -2.02
N LEU A 276 -28.61 36.54 -2.06
CA LEU A 276 -29.75 35.72 -2.47
C LEU A 276 -30.95 35.91 -1.53
N HIS A 277 -30.73 35.98 -0.21
CA HIS A 277 -31.78 36.25 0.77
C HIS A 277 -32.41 37.63 0.53
N LEU A 278 -31.59 38.68 0.37
CA LEU A 278 -32.04 40.03 0.06
C LEU A 278 -32.80 40.10 -1.28
N GLN A 279 -32.39 39.31 -2.28
CA GLN A 279 -33.14 39.19 -3.54
C GLN A 279 -34.46 38.43 -3.37
N ILE A 280 -34.54 37.45 -2.48
CA ILE A 280 -35.81 36.77 -2.14
C ILE A 280 -36.75 37.75 -1.43
N GLU A 281 -36.24 38.53 -0.46
CA GLU A 281 -37.00 39.57 0.26
C GLU A 281 -37.50 40.66 -0.70
N ASN A 282 -36.63 41.23 -1.54
CA ASN A 282 -37.02 42.17 -2.60
C ASN A 282 -38.08 41.58 -3.54
N ASN A 283 -37.99 40.28 -3.89
CA ASN A 283 -39.00 39.62 -4.71
C ASN A 283 -40.33 39.44 -3.95
N SER A 284 -40.32 39.14 -2.66
CA SER A 284 -41.56 39.14 -1.86
C SER A 284 -42.19 40.53 -1.75
N ASP A 285 -41.40 41.59 -1.59
CA ASP A 285 -41.90 42.97 -1.53
C ASP A 285 -42.50 43.41 -2.87
N VAL A 286 -41.86 43.06 -3.99
CA VAL A 286 -42.41 43.26 -5.34
C VAL A 286 -43.68 42.44 -5.56
N GLN A 287 -43.77 41.22 -5.02
CA GLN A 287 -45.02 40.43 -5.04
C GLN A 287 -46.10 41.03 -4.15
N HIS A 288 -45.76 41.62 -2.99
CA HIS A 288 -46.71 42.33 -2.15
C HIS A 288 -47.26 43.57 -2.86
N HIS A 289 -46.40 44.43 -3.42
CA HIS A 289 -46.83 45.58 -4.23
C HIS A 289 -47.61 45.18 -5.48
N LEU A 290 -47.26 44.07 -6.15
CA LEU A 290 -48.05 43.53 -7.26
C LEU A 290 -49.45 43.11 -6.79
N ASN A 291 -49.57 42.46 -5.63
CA ASN A 291 -50.86 42.09 -5.05
C ASN A 291 -51.67 43.32 -4.59
N GLU A 292 -51.04 44.38 -4.09
CA GLU A 292 -51.70 45.66 -3.81
C GLU A 292 -52.21 46.32 -5.08
N ILE A 293 -51.41 46.35 -6.15
CA ILE A 293 -51.82 46.88 -7.46
C ILE A 293 -52.95 46.04 -8.06
N ILE A 294 -52.90 44.70 -7.97
CA ILE A 294 -53.98 43.82 -8.39
C ILE A 294 -55.27 44.12 -7.60
N LYS A 295 -55.17 44.27 -6.27
CA LYS A 295 -56.31 44.62 -5.40
C LYS A 295 -56.92 45.97 -5.77
N ASN A 296 -56.08 46.98 -6.03
CA ASN A 296 -56.52 48.29 -6.48
C ASN A 296 -57.19 48.21 -7.86
N ILE A 297 -56.65 47.41 -8.79
CA ILE A 297 -57.26 47.15 -10.10
C ILE A 297 -58.61 46.43 -9.97
N THR A 298 -58.76 45.45 -9.07
CA THR A 298 -60.07 44.82 -8.81
C THR A 298 -61.06 45.80 -8.21
N GLN A 299 -60.64 46.62 -7.25
CA GLN A 299 -61.51 47.64 -6.65
C GLN A 299 -61.95 48.70 -7.68
N CYS A 300 -61.04 49.20 -8.52
CA CYS A 300 -61.40 50.11 -9.61
C CYS A 300 -62.31 49.45 -10.67
N LYS A 301 -62.24 48.12 -10.87
CA LYS A 301 -63.18 47.39 -11.74
C LYS A 301 -64.57 47.25 -11.09
N GLU A 302 -64.64 46.98 -9.80
CA GLU A 302 -65.89 46.97 -9.04
C GLU A 302 -66.52 48.37 -9.03
N ASP A 303 -65.75 49.44 -8.82
CA ASP A 303 -66.22 50.82 -8.91
C ASP A 303 -66.68 51.21 -10.32
N LEU A 304 -65.99 50.75 -11.37
CA LEU A 304 -66.42 50.90 -12.77
C LEU A 304 -67.76 50.19 -13.01
N GLN A 305 -67.90 48.93 -12.56
CA GLN A 305 -69.14 48.17 -12.68
C GLN A 305 -70.29 48.81 -11.88
N ASN A 306 -70.02 49.29 -10.68
CA ASN A 306 -70.98 50.00 -9.83
C ASN A 306 -71.42 51.35 -10.42
N THR A 307 -70.52 52.07 -11.09
CA THR A 307 -70.87 53.31 -11.80
C THR A 307 -71.57 53.05 -13.13
N GLU A 308 -71.26 51.95 -13.83
CA GLU A 308 -71.98 51.52 -15.02
C GLU A 308 -73.40 51.02 -14.70
N MET A 309 -73.61 50.27 -13.61
CA MET A 309 -74.95 49.92 -13.15
C MET A 309 -75.78 51.19 -12.85
N LYS A 310 -75.24 52.13 -12.06
CA LYS A 310 -75.90 53.43 -11.80
C LYS A 310 -76.18 54.22 -13.08
N ARG A 311 -75.27 54.19 -14.05
CA ARG A 311 -75.46 54.81 -15.38
C ARG A 311 -76.63 54.16 -16.12
N GLN A 312 -76.78 52.84 -16.03
CA GLN A 312 -77.87 52.09 -16.64
C GLN A 312 -79.21 52.33 -15.92
N ASP A 313 -79.20 52.43 -14.59
CA ASP A 313 -80.36 52.78 -13.78
C ASP A 313 -80.87 54.18 -14.18
N PHE A 314 -80.00 55.20 -14.14
CA PHE A 314 -80.33 56.57 -14.59
C PHE A 314 -80.76 56.62 -16.06
N HIS A 315 -80.21 55.77 -16.92
CA HIS A 315 -80.66 55.68 -18.31
C HIS A 315 -82.09 55.13 -18.40
N SER A 316 -82.44 54.13 -17.59
CA SER A 316 -83.81 53.60 -17.50
C SER A 316 -84.80 54.61 -16.90
N GLU A 317 -84.38 55.40 -15.91
CA GLU A 317 -85.16 56.52 -15.36
C GLU A 317 -85.38 57.61 -16.43
N LEU A 318 -84.35 57.96 -17.19
CA LEU A 318 -84.45 58.91 -18.29
C LEU A 318 -85.33 58.39 -19.44
N GLU A 319 -85.31 57.08 -19.74
CA GLU A 319 -86.29 56.49 -20.67
C GLU A 319 -87.72 56.53 -20.10
N ALA A 320 -87.91 56.25 -18.81
CA ALA A 320 -89.22 56.33 -18.17
C ALA A 320 -89.77 57.78 -18.18
N LEU A 321 -88.93 58.76 -17.84
CA LEU A 321 -89.24 60.19 -17.92
C LEU A 321 -89.49 60.64 -19.35
N LYS A 322 -88.72 60.14 -20.33
CA LYS A 322 -89.00 60.40 -21.75
C LYS A 322 -90.37 59.86 -22.14
N ARG A 323 -90.70 58.61 -21.77
CA ARG A 323 -92.01 58.00 -22.07
C ARG A 323 -93.18 58.74 -21.40
N THR A 324 -93.01 59.32 -20.21
CA THR A 324 -94.05 60.16 -19.58
C THR A 324 -94.15 61.55 -20.22
N VAL A 325 -93.03 62.15 -20.66
CA VAL A 325 -93.04 63.40 -21.44
C VAL A 325 -93.66 63.19 -22.83
N ASP A 326 -93.27 62.16 -23.56
CA ASP A 326 -93.85 61.79 -24.87
C ASP A 326 -95.36 61.57 -24.73
N LYS A 327 -95.80 60.89 -23.66
CA LYS A 327 -97.24 60.75 -23.36
C LYS A 327 -97.90 62.08 -23.01
N ALA A 328 -97.28 62.93 -22.20
CA ALA A 328 -97.82 64.25 -21.86
C ALA A 328 -97.92 65.17 -23.10
N VAL A 329 -97.02 65.03 -24.08
CA VAL A 329 -97.12 65.69 -25.39
C VAL A 329 -98.32 65.17 -26.16
N ILE A 330 -98.52 63.84 -26.26
CA ILE A 330 -99.68 63.23 -26.91
C ILE A 330 -101.01 63.67 -26.25
N ASP A 331 -101.08 63.64 -24.91
CA ASP A 331 -102.27 64.07 -24.16
C ASP A 331 -102.54 65.59 -24.35
N LEU A 332 -101.49 66.41 -24.45
CA LEU A 332 -101.59 67.85 -24.73
C LEU A 332 -101.98 68.14 -26.19
N GLU A 333 -101.52 67.35 -27.15
CA GLU A 333 -101.96 67.41 -28.55
C GLU A 333 -103.42 66.98 -28.72
N ALA A 334 -103.86 65.94 -28.01
CA ALA A 334 -105.27 65.56 -27.92
C ALA A 334 -106.13 66.69 -27.30
N ALA A 335 -105.66 67.33 -26.22
CA ALA A 335 -106.32 68.49 -25.63
C ALA A 335 -106.37 69.70 -26.58
N ARG A 336 -105.30 69.95 -27.36
CA ARG A 336 -105.29 70.97 -28.44
C ARG A 336 -106.27 70.64 -29.55
N ALA A 337 -106.39 69.37 -29.96
CA ALA A 337 -107.35 68.93 -30.97
C ALA A 337 -108.80 69.13 -30.50
N LEU A 338 -109.13 68.72 -29.26
CA LEU A 338 -110.43 68.98 -28.64
C LEU A 338 -110.72 70.49 -28.51
N SER A 339 -109.73 71.29 -28.11
CA SER A 339 -109.87 72.76 -28.06
C SER A 339 -110.11 73.37 -29.44
N SER A 340 -109.46 72.87 -30.50
CA SER A 340 -109.70 73.27 -31.89
C SER A 340 -111.11 72.89 -32.35
N GLN A 341 -111.61 71.71 -31.98
CA GLN A 341 -112.95 71.27 -32.29
C GLN A 341 -114.02 72.13 -31.59
N LEU A 342 -113.86 72.40 -30.30
CA LEU A 342 -114.73 73.31 -29.53
C LEU A 342 -114.71 74.75 -30.08
N LYS A 343 -113.56 75.24 -30.59
CA LYS A 343 -113.49 76.52 -31.30
C LYS A 343 -114.31 76.50 -32.60
N LYS A 344 -114.16 75.46 -33.43
CA LYS A 344 -114.95 75.29 -34.67
C LYS A 344 -116.46 75.17 -34.39
N GLU A 345 -116.85 74.56 -33.27
CA GLU A 345 -118.25 74.50 -32.84
C GLU A 345 -118.77 75.87 -32.36
N LYS A 346 -117.95 76.65 -31.65
CA LYS A 346 -118.25 78.05 -31.29
C LYS A 346 -118.41 78.93 -32.52
N GLU A 347 -117.54 78.80 -33.53
CA GLU A 347 -117.63 79.55 -34.79
C GLU A 347 -118.91 79.20 -35.57
N LYS A 348 -119.27 77.90 -35.67
CA LYS A 348 -120.55 77.47 -36.26
C LYS A 348 -121.77 78.05 -35.50
N LYS A 349 -121.71 78.11 -34.16
CA LYS A 349 -122.76 78.74 -33.34
C LYS A 349 -122.88 80.24 -33.60
N LEU A 350 -121.77 80.96 -33.78
CA LEU A 350 -121.74 82.38 -34.10
C LEU A 350 -122.31 82.66 -35.50
N GLN A 351 -121.85 81.93 -36.53
CA GLN A 351 -122.33 82.10 -37.92
C GLN A 351 -123.84 81.87 -38.06
N ASN A 352 -124.43 80.95 -37.28
CA ASN A 352 -125.87 80.74 -37.26
C ASN A 352 -126.64 81.88 -36.57
N LEU A 353 -126.01 82.56 -35.60
CA LEU A 353 -126.58 83.72 -34.91
C LEU A 353 -126.52 84.98 -35.81
N GLU A 354 -125.47 85.10 -36.60
CA GLU A 354 -125.23 86.19 -37.56
C GLU A 354 -126.24 86.15 -38.71
N LYS A 355 -126.44 84.97 -39.33
CA LYS A 355 -127.49 84.75 -40.36
C LYS A 355 -128.90 85.04 -39.85
N LEU A 356 -129.18 84.82 -38.56
CA LEU A 356 -130.46 85.19 -37.96
C LEU A 356 -130.65 86.72 -37.91
N LYS A 357 -129.58 87.51 -37.75
CA LYS A 357 -129.65 88.97 -37.75
C LYS A 357 -129.87 89.53 -39.16
N GLU A 358 -129.13 89.04 -40.15
CA GLU A 358 -129.29 89.45 -41.56
C GLU A 358 -130.73 89.23 -42.06
N SER A 359 -131.37 88.13 -41.64
CA SER A 359 -132.77 87.84 -41.96
C SER A 359 -133.76 88.87 -41.39
N ILE A 360 -133.47 89.41 -40.19
CA ILE A 360 -134.31 90.43 -39.54
C ILE A 360 -134.07 91.80 -40.19
N GLU A 361 -132.81 92.15 -40.46
CA GLU A 361 -132.45 93.47 -40.99
C GLU A 361 -132.92 93.68 -42.44
N ASN A 362 -132.82 92.64 -43.29
CA ASN A 362 -133.38 92.68 -44.65
C ASN A 362 -134.91 92.81 -44.67
N SER A 363 -135.59 92.20 -43.69
CA SER A 363 -137.05 92.33 -43.53
C SER A 363 -137.49 93.74 -43.16
N MET A 364 -136.64 94.51 -42.45
CA MET A 364 -136.90 95.92 -42.15
C MET A 364 -136.61 96.84 -43.35
N LYS A 365 -135.51 96.60 -44.07
CA LYS A 365 -135.08 97.43 -45.21
C LYS A 365 -136.02 97.37 -46.42
N GLN A 366 -136.77 96.29 -46.59
CA GLN A 366 -137.80 96.20 -47.64
C GLN A 366 -139.08 97.00 -47.34
N LEU A 367 -139.31 97.41 -46.09
CA LEU A 367 -140.53 98.13 -45.70
C LEU A 367 -140.44 99.65 -45.94
N SER A 368 -139.26 100.25 -45.79
CA SER A 368 -139.06 101.71 -45.94
C SER A 368 -138.83 102.17 -47.38
N TYR A 369 -138.30 101.32 -48.25
CA TYR A 369 -137.99 101.70 -49.65
C TYR A 369 -139.25 101.88 -50.53
N VAL A 370 -140.41 101.41 -50.07
CA VAL A 370 -141.68 101.47 -50.84
C VAL A 370 -142.41 102.82 -50.69
N THR A 371 -142.05 103.63 -49.69
CA THR A 371 -142.82 104.84 -49.33
C THR A 371 -142.28 106.17 -49.86
N GLU A 372 -141.01 106.26 -50.28
CA GLU A 372 -140.37 107.56 -50.57
C GLU A 372 -139.84 107.70 -52.02
N CYS A 373 -140.74 108.20 -52.86
CA CYS A 373 -140.50 109.01 -54.08
C CYS A 373 -139.97 108.35 -55.37
N LYS A 374 -140.48 108.89 -56.50
CA LYS A 374 -140.03 108.62 -57.87
C LYS A 374 -139.04 109.71 -58.30
N LEU A 375 -138.17 109.40 -59.27
CA LEU A 375 -137.18 110.31 -59.84
C LEU A 375 -137.35 110.44 -61.37
N THR A 376 -136.91 111.57 -61.93
CA THR A 376 -136.94 111.85 -63.39
C THR A 376 -135.54 111.90 -64.00
N VAL A 377 -135.46 111.54 -65.28
CA VAL A 377 -134.28 110.87 -65.88
C VAL A 377 -133.06 111.77 -66.13
N GLU A 378 -133.24 113.08 -66.27
CA GLU A 378 -132.21 113.99 -66.84
C GLU A 378 -130.98 114.23 -65.93
N GLN A 379 -131.07 113.90 -64.63
CA GLN A 379 -129.94 114.00 -63.71
C GLN A 379 -129.00 112.78 -63.73
N TYR A 380 -129.46 111.62 -64.18
CA TYR A 380 -128.68 110.37 -64.14
C TYR A 380 -127.49 110.33 -65.13
N ALA A 381 -127.56 111.09 -66.24
CA ALA A 381 -126.50 111.09 -67.25
C ALA A 381 -125.24 111.86 -66.76
N ASN A 382 -125.43 113.08 -66.24
CA ASN A 382 -124.34 113.97 -65.85
C ASN A 382 -123.50 113.49 -64.64
N GLU A 383 -124.01 112.51 -63.89
CA GLU A 383 -123.28 111.89 -62.77
C GLU A 383 -122.48 110.65 -63.21
N ALA A 384 -122.94 109.92 -64.22
CA ALA A 384 -122.24 108.76 -64.80
C ALA A 384 -120.92 109.16 -65.48
N ASP A 385 -120.93 110.20 -66.32
CA ASP A 385 -119.74 110.66 -67.07
C ASP A 385 -118.61 111.12 -66.13
N LYS A 386 -118.95 111.68 -64.96
CA LYS A 386 -117.97 112.06 -63.93
C LYS A 386 -117.35 110.87 -63.20
N GLN A 387 -118.07 109.76 -63.04
CA GLN A 387 -117.52 108.56 -62.42
C GLN A 387 -116.55 107.82 -63.36
N LEU A 388 -116.79 107.83 -64.67
CA LEU A 388 -115.94 107.14 -65.65
C LEU A 388 -114.51 107.70 -65.65
N SER A 389 -114.36 109.02 -65.80
CA SER A 389 -113.05 109.70 -65.88
C SER A 389 -112.18 109.49 -64.63
N LEU A 390 -112.80 109.35 -63.45
CA LEU A 390 -112.08 109.06 -62.21
C LEU A 390 -111.56 107.62 -62.12
N GLN A 391 -112.16 106.64 -62.80
CA GLN A 391 -111.65 105.27 -62.81
C GLN A 391 -110.49 105.09 -63.80
N GLU A 392 -110.53 105.76 -64.96
CA GLU A 392 -109.47 105.71 -65.97
C GLU A 392 -108.10 106.17 -65.41
N LEU A 393 -108.09 107.30 -64.69
CA LEU A 393 -106.87 107.84 -64.06
C LEU A 393 -106.27 106.88 -63.02
N ASN A 394 -107.11 106.19 -62.24
CA ASN A 394 -106.66 105.23 -61.24
C ASN A 394 -106.07 103.96 -61.88
N HIS A 395 -106.63 103.50 -63.00
CA HIS A 395 -106.11 102.33 -63.72
C HIS A 395 -104.67 102.55 -64.21
N GLU A 396 -104.38 103.72 -64.79
CA GLU A 396 -103.05 104.03 -65.34
C GLU A 396 -101.95 104.06 -64.25
N LEU A 397 -102.29 104.51 -63.03
CA LEU A 397 -101.37 104.52 -61.89
C LEU A 397 -101.00 103.11 -61.41
N TYR A 398 -101.97 102.18 -61.35
CA TYR A 398 -101.69 100.79 -60.95
C TYR A 398 -100.80 100.07 -61.97
N CYS A 399 -101.01 100.27 -63.27
CA CYS A 399 -100.13 99.70 -64.32
C CYS A 399 -98.67 100.14 -64.15
N LYS A 400 -98.44 101.43 -63.82
CA LYS A 400 -97.09 101.99 -63.59
C LYS A 400 -96.41 101.43 -62.34
N GLN A 401 -97.17 101.02 -61.31
CA GLN A 401 -96.62 100.33 -60.13
C GLN A 401 -96.30 98.86 -60.42
N LEU A 402 -97.20 98.15 -61.13
CA LEU A 402 -97.05 96.72 -61.44
C LEU A 402 -95.76 96.44 -62.24
N ASN A 403 -95.42 97.30 -63.20
CA ASN A 403 -94.23 97.13 -64.03
C ASN A 403 -92.92 97.27 -63.21
N LYS A 404 -92.83 98.26 -62.30
CA LYS A 404 -91.65 98.42 -61.42
C LYS A 404 -91.38 97.17 -60.57
N LEU A 405 -92.44 96.61 -59.97
CA LEU A 405 -92.35 95.37 -59.18
C LEU A 405 -91.91 94.16 -60.03
N ARG A 406 -92.21 94.16 -61.33
CA ARG A 406 -91.75 93.14 -62.28
C ARG A 406 -90.26 93.25 -62.57
N ASP A 407 -89.77 94.47 -62.83
CA ASP A 407 -88.36 94.75 -63.11
C ASP A 407 -87.48 94.45 -61.88
N ASP A 408 -87.93 94.84 -60.69
CA ASP A 408 -87.19 94.61 -59.46
C ASP A 408 -87.19 93.11 -59.07
N LYS A 409 -88.30 92.39 -59.30
CA LYS A 409 -88.30 90.92 -59.20
C LYS A 409 -87.27 90.29 -60.14
N PHE A 410 -87.18 90.74 -61.40
CA PHE A 410 -86.22 90.19 -62.37
C PHE A 410 -84.77 90.40 -61.92
N LYS A 411 -84.41 91.60 -61.48
CA LYS A 411 -83.07 91.93 -60.95
C LYS A 411 -82.69 91.08 -59.73
N VAL A 412 -83.65 90.81 -58.83
CA VAL A 412 -83.44 89.94 -57.67
C VAL A 412 -83.26 88.47 -58.08
N ASN A 413 -84.03 87.98 -59.06
CA ASN A 413 -83.90 86.60 -59.56
C ASN A 413 -82.54 86.38 -60.24
N GLN A 414 -82.08 87.34 -61.04
CA GLN A 414 -80.76 87.27 -61.67
C GLN A 414 -79.63 87.19 -60.63
N LYS A 415 -79.64 88.06 -59.62
CA LYS A 415 -78.66 88.02 -58.51
C LYS A 415 -78.72 86.74 -57.69
N TYR A 416 -79.91 86.15 -57.55
CA TYR A 416 -80.07 84.85 -56.89
C TYR A 416 -79.44 83.71 -57.70
N GLU A 417 -79.63 83.70 -59.02
CA GLU A 417 -79.00 82.71 -59.91
C GLU A 417 -77.47 82.86 -59.97
N GLU A 418 -76.95 84.09 -59.95
CA GLU A 418 -75.52 84.40 -59.81
C GLU A 418 -74.95 83.83 -58.50
N LEU A 419 -75.58 84.11 -57.34
CA LEU A 419 -75.14 83.60 -56.03
C LEU A 419 -75.26 82.07 -55.90
N VAL A 420 -76.29 81.46 -56.50
CA VAL A 420 -76.42 79.98 -56.54
C VAL A 420 -75.33 79.35 -57.42
N HIS A 421 -74.87 80.04 -58.47
CA HIS A 421 -73.73 79.59 -59.26
C HIS A 421 -72.42 79.67 -58.45
N GLU A 422 -72.18 80.77 -57.75
CA GLU A 422 -71.02 80.92 -56.85
C GLU A 422 -71.02 79.87 -55.72
N GLU A 423 -72.17 79.61 -55.08
CA GLU A 423 -72.30 78.58 -54.05
C GLU A 423 -71.96 77.19 -54.60
N LYS A 424 -72.35 76.89 -55.85
CA LYS A 424 -72.05 75.63 -56.52
C LYS A 424 -70.55 75.48 -56.85
N LEU A 425 -69.90 76.55 -57.29
CA LEU A 425 -68.45 76.58 -57.52
C LEU A 425 -67.67 76.43 -56.19
N LEU A 426 -68.12 77.11 -55.13
CA LEU A 426 -67.55 76.97 -53.78
C LEU A 426 -67.70 75.54 -53.24
N LYS A 427 -68.87 74.91 -53.39
CA LYS A 427 -69.08 73.50 -53.02
C LYS A 427 -68.16 72.54 -53.80
N GLN A 428 -67.94 72.79 -55.09
CA GLN A 428 -66.98 72.01 -55.89
C GLN A 428 -65.54 72.22 -55.39
N SER A 429 -65.12 73.47 -55.12
CA SER A 429 -63.81 73.78 -54.54
C SER A 429 -63.60 73.13 -53.16
N ILE A 430 -64.60 73.17 -52.27
CA ILE A 430 -64.57 72.52 -50.96
C ILE A 430 -64.44 71.01 -51.12
N SER A 431 -65.24 70.36 -51.98
CA SER A 431 -65.13 68.92 -52.20
C SER A 431 -63.77 68.50 -52.78
N GLY A 432 -63.20 69.30 -53.68
CA GLY A 432 -61.83 69.12 -54.17
C GLY A 432 -60.81 69.21 -53.03
N ASN A 433 -60.88 70.26 -52.21
CA ASN A 433 -60.00 70.45 -51.05
C ASN A 433 -60.17 69.38 -49.96
N GLU A 434 -61.36 68.78 -49.80
CA GLU A 434 -61.50 67.61 -48.94
C GLU A 434 -60.84 66.36 -49.53
N THR A 435 -60.90 66.14 -50.85
CA THR A 435 -60.22 64.99 -51.47
C THR A 435 -58.70 65.15 -51.40
N THR A 436 -58.15 66.35 -51.61
CA THR A 436 -56.71 66.60 -51.40
C THR A 436 -56.33 66.44 -49.92
N LYS A 437 -57.16 66.90 -48.97
CA LYS A 437 -56.96 66.64 -47.54
C LYS A 437 -56.92 65.14 -47.22
N ARG A 438 -57.87 64.33 -47.72
CA ARG A 438 -57.87 62.87 -47.52
C ARG A 438 -56.62 62.23 -48.11
N ASN A 439 -56.22 62.60 -49.32
CA ASN A 439 -55.00 62.10 -49.97
C ASN A 439 -53.73 62.48 -49.18
N LEU A 440 -53.68 63.69 -48.60
CA LEU A 440 -52.58 64.13 -47.74
C LEU A 440 -52.56 63.38 -46.39
N MET A 441 -53.73 63.12 -45.79
CA MET A 441 -53.80 62.30 -44.56
C MET A 441 -53.37 60.85 -44.80
N MET A 442 -53.84 60.22 -45.88
CA MET A 442 -53.32 58.89 -46.29
C MET A 442 -51.82 58.91 -46.58
N LYS A 443 -51.28 60.03 -47.09
CA LYS A 443 -49.83 60.18 -47.32
C LYS A 443 -49.06 60.34 -45.99
N ILE A 444 -49.64 60.99 -44.98
CA ILE A 444 -49.09 61.04 -43.62
C ILE A 444 -49.10 59.63 -43.00
N GLU A 445 -50.23 58.93 -43.02
CA GLU A 445 -50.35 57.55 -42.53
C GLU A 445 -49.33 56.60 -43.20
N MET A 446 -49.10 56.74 -44.52
CA MET A 446 -48.05 56.00 -45.23
C MET A 446 -46.64 56.38 -44.78
N LEU A 447 -46.38 57.65 -44.43
CA LEU A 447 -45.08 58.11 -43.95
C LEU A 447 -44.84 57.66 -42.50
N ASP A 448 -45.85 57.70 -41.64
CA ASP A 448 -45.77 57.21 -40.26
C ASP A 448 -45.55 55.68 -40.24
N ALA A 449 -46.23 54.94 -41.12
CA ALA A 449 -46.00 53.51 -41.32
C ALA A 449 -44.62 53.19 -41.94
N GLN A 450 -44.00 54.13 -42.66
CA GLN A 450 -42.61 54.04 -43.11
C GLN A 450 -41.62 54.38 -41.99
N LEU A 451 -41.93 55.36 -41.15
CA LEU A 451 -41.13 55.78 -40.00
C LEU A 451 -41.09 54.68 -38.93
N LEU A 452 -42.21 54.02 -38.62
CA LEU A 452 -42.27 52.84 -37.75
C LEU A 452 -41.38 51.70 -38.29
N LYS A 453 -41.43 51.43 -39.60
CA LYS A 453 -40.55 50.42 -40.23
C LYS A 453 -39.08 50.83 -40.20
N GLN A 454 -38.77 52.14 -40.30
CA GLN A 454 -37.42 52.65 -40.13
C GLN A 454 -36.95 52.51 -38.68
N GLN A 455 -37.81 52.75 -37.69
CA GLN A 455 -37.52 52.48 -36.27
C GLN A 455 -37.30 50.99 -36.00
N GLU A 456 -38.11 50.09 -36.54
CA GLU A 456 -37.86 48.64 -36.47
C GLU A 456 -36.52 48.24 -37.10
N VAL A 457 -36.16 48.84 -38.25
CA VAL A 457 -34.86 48.60 -38.91
C VAL A 457 -33.72 49.16 -38.08
N LEU A 458 -33.86 50.35 -37.49
CA LEU A 458 -32.89 50.94 -36.57
C LEU A 458 -32.69 50.06 -35.34
N TYR A 459 -33.75 49.66 -34.62
CA TYR A 459 -33.61 48.77 -33.46
C TYR A 459 -32.99 47.41 -33.81
N ARG A 460 -33.27 46.85 -35.01
CA ARG A 460 -32.58 45.65 -35.50
C ARG A 460 -31.10 45.94 -35.79
N GLN A 461 -30.79 47.09 -36.38
CA GLN A 461 -29.41 47.51 -36.65
C GLN A 461 -28.65 47.76 -35.34
N ASP A 462 -29.19 48.53 -34.39
CA ASP A 462 -28.65 48.76 -33.05
C ASP A 462 -28.39 47.45 -32.30
N PHE A 463 -29.30 46.47 -32.39
CA PHE A 463 -29.07 45.15 -31.81
C PHE A 463 -27.92 44.40 -32.51
N THR A 464 -27.81 44.47 -33.85
CA THR A 464 -26.66 43.90 -34.56
C THR A 464 -25.36 44.65 -34.28
N ILE A 465 -25.42 45.98 -34.09
CA ILE A 465 -24.29 46.83 -33.71
C ILE A 465 -23.82 46.42 -32.32
N GLN A 466 -24.69 46.38 -31.31
CA GLN A 466 -24.34 45.89 -29.96
C GLN A 466 -23.83 44.45 -29.96
N SER A 467 -24.34 43.58 -30.84
CA SER A 467 -23.84 42.21 -30.99
C SER A 467 -22.42 42.19 -31.59
N LEU A 468 -22.17 43.04 -32.59
CA LEU A 468 -20.86 43.23 -33.22
C LEU A 468 -19.88 43.94 -32.29
N GLU A 469 -20.27 44.95 -31.53
CA GLU A 469 -19.49 45.64 -30.50
C GLU A 469 -19.08 44.66 -29.39
N ARG A 470 -20.02 43.88 -28.86
CA ARG A 470 -19.71 42.80 -27.88
C ARG A 470 -18.82 41.71 -28.49
N ARG A 471 -18.82 41.51 -29.82
CA ARG A 471 -17.89 40.60 -30.50
C ARG A 471 -16.53 41.26 -30.78
N ILE A 472 -16.51 42.56 -31.06
CA ILE A 472 -15.31 43.36 -31.30
C ILE A 472 -14.55 43.53 -29.99
N GLY A 473 -15.17 43.98 -28.89
CA GLY A 473 -14.54 44.05 -27.56
C GLY A 473 -13.89 42.73 -27.13
N LYS A 474 -14.59 41.60 -27.36
CA LYS A 474 -14.06 40.24 -27.13
C LYS A 474 -12.87 39.86 -28.02
N MET A 475 -12.70 40.48 -29.19
CA MET A 475 -11.59 40.25 -30.11
C MET A 475 -10.48 41.32 -30.02
N THR A 476 -10.78 42.54 -29.54
CA THR A 476 -9.82 43.64 -29.33
C THR A 476 -9.12 43.58 -27.97
N GLY A 477 -9.60 42.73 -27.05
CA GLY A 477 -8.97 42.51 -25.75
C GLY A 477 -9.66 43.21 -24.58
N GLU A 478 -10.84 43.79 -24.77
CA GLU A 478 -11.72 44.26 -23.69
C GLU A 478 -12.42 43.08 -23.00
N GLN A 479 -11.60 42.20 -22.40
CA GLN A 479 -12.01 41.37 -21.28
C GLN A 479 -11.99 42.25 -20.01
N ASN A 480 -12.68 41.84 -18.93
CA ASN A 480 -12.42 42.45 -17.63
C ASN A 480 -10.92 42.31 -17.33
N VAL A 481 -10.27 43.40 -16.91
CA VAL A 481 -8.84 43.37 -16.53
C VAL A 481 -8.58 42.29 -15.49
N GLU A 482 -9.52 42.12 -14.55
CA GLU A 482 -9.56 41.04 -13.54
C GLU A 482 -9.51 39.63 -14.13
N GLN A 483 -10.09 39.40 -15.31
CA GLN A 483 -10.08 38.08 -15.98
C GLN A 483 -8.75 37.84 -16.70
N CYS A 484 -8.18 38.87 -17.33
CA CYS A 484 -6.81 38.80 -17.85
C CYS A 484 -5.81 38.54 -16.70
N GLU A 485 -5.91 39.32 -15.62
CA GLU A 485 -5.04 39.21 -14.45
C GLU A 485 -5.23 37.88 -13.70
N TYR A 486 -6.45 37.34 -13.61
CA TYR A 486 -6.68 35.98 -13.10
C TYR A 486 -6.04 34.92 -13.99
N MET A 487 -6.20 35.01 -15.32
CA MET A 487 -5.62 34.05 -16.25
C MET A 487 -4.09 34.15 -16.30
N GLU A 488 -3.52 35.34 -16.20
CA GLU A 488 -2.08 35.58 -16.13
C GLU A 488 -1.50 35.09 -14.79
N ASN A 489 -2.19 35.32 -13.67
CA ASN A 489 -1.84 34.69 -12.40
C ASN A 489 -1.92 33.16 -12.47
N LYS A 490 -2.94 32.60 -13.14
CA LYS A 490 -3.05 31.15 -13.34
C LYS A 490 -1.93 30.58 -14.22
N ILE A 491 -1.50 31.32 -15.25
CA ILE A 491 -0.31 31.00 -16.06
C ILE A 491 0.96 31.09 -15.21
N ASN A 492 1.08 32.10 -14.34
CA ASN A 492 2.21 32.26 -13.41
C ASN A 492 2.25 31.19 -12.31
N GLU A 493 1.11 30.64 -11.88
CA GLU A 493 1.04 29.45 -11.04
C GLU A 493 1.45 28.19 -11.80
N LEU A 494 0.85 27.93 -12.97
CA LEU A 494 1.13 26.73 -13.77
C LEU A 494 2.58 26.68 -14.27
N THR A 495 3.21 27.83 -14.56
CA THR A 495 4.64 27.90 -14.90
C THR A 495 5.55 27.73 -13.69
N LYS A 496 5.15 28.16 -12.48
CA LYS A 496 5.86 27.80 -11.23
C LYS A 496 5.78 26.29 -10.98
N GLU A 497 4.61 25.69 -11.08
CA GLU A 497 4.44 24.23 -10.97
C GLU A 497 5.24 23.47 -12.02
N LEU A 498 5.23 23.92 -13.29
CA LEU A 498 6.04 23.35 -14.37
C LEU A 498 7.54 23.42 -14.02
N ASN A 499 8.02 24.57 -13.54
CA ASN A 499 9.43 24.75 -13.17
C ASN A 499 9.82 23.90 -11.95
N GLU A 500 8.95 23.75 -10.95
CA GLU A 500 9.17 22.82 -9.83
C GLU A 500 9.23 21.36 -10.30
N ARG A 501 8.31 20.94 -11.17
CA ARG A 501 8.31 19.58 -11.75
C ARG A 501 9.56 19.35 -12.60
N ASN A 502 9.98 20.34 -13.39
CA ASN A 502 11.21 20.27 -14.16
C ASN A 502 12.44 20.17 -13.23
N ASN A 503 12.45 20.91 -12.12
CA ASN A 503 13.49 20.79 -11.08
C ASN A 503 13.51 19.41 -10.41
N THR A 504 12.36 18.77 -10.13
CA THR A 504 12.35 17.40 -9.59
C THR A 504 12.79 16.37 -10.62
N VAL A 505 12.44 16.53 -11.90
CA VAL A 505 12.97 15.70 -13.00
C VAL A 505 14.49 15.89 -13.16
N ASN A 506 15.00 17.12 -13.09
CA ASN A 506 16.43 17.40 -13.10
C ASN A 506 17.16 16.80 -11.89
N LEU A 507 16.55 16.78 -10.69
CA LEU A 507 17.12 16.09 -9.53
C LEU A 507 17.15 14.57 -9.73
N LEU A 508 16.03 13.97 -10.18
CA LEU A 508 15.90 12.52 -10.39
C LEU A 508 16.84 12.00 -11.50
N THR A 509 16.96 12.73 -12.61
CA THR A 509 17.91 12.39 -13.69
C THR A 509 19.36 12.51 -13.24
N ASN A 510 19.72 13.49 -12.40
CA ASN A 510 21.05 13.56 -11.78
C ASN A 510 21.30 12.40 -10.80
N GLN A 511 20.31 11.99 -10.00
CA GLN A 511 20.41 10.80 -9.16
C GLN A 511 20.58 9.52 -10.00
N LEU A 512 19.81 9.35 -11.08
CA LEU A 512 19.94 8.22 -12.01
C LEU A 512 21.32 8.23 -12.73
N ARG A 513 21.85 9.41 -13.05
CA ARG A 513 23.22 9.59 -13.60
C ARG A 513 24.32 9.36 -12.56
N ASN A 514 24.02 9.45 -11.26
CA ASN A 514 24.92 9.03 -10.19
C ASN A 514 24.92 7.50 -10.06
N LEU A 515 23.73 6.89 -9.95
CA LEU A 515 23.56 5.43 -9.89
C LEU A 515 24.15 4.73 -11.13
N SER A 516 24.02 5.32 -12.32
CA SER A 516 24.68 4.84 -13.54
C SER A 516 26.22 4.87 -13.41
N ARG A 517 26.80 5.94 -12.85
CA ARG A 517 28.26 6.03 -12.61
C ARG A 517 28.74 5.02 -11.57
N GLU A 518 27.96 4.80 -10.51
CA GLU A 518 28.27 3.79 -9.50
C GLU A 518 28.15 2.36 -10.07
N LEU A 519 27.11 2.07 -10.86
CA LEU A 519 26.97 0.81 -11.59
C LEU A 519 28.15 0.56 -12.55
N HIS A 520 28.60 1.57 -13.30
CA HIS A 520 29.78 1.46 -14.16
C HIS A 520 31.08 1.26 -13.38
N ARG A 521 31.21 1.87 -12.19
CA ARG A 521 32.34 1.64 -11.28
C ARG A 521 32.33 0.19 -10.76
N ILE A 522 31.20 -0.27 -10.23
CA ILE A 522 31.02 -1.63 -9.69
C ILE A 522 31.26 -2.68 -10.78
N LYS A 523 30.79 -2.45 -12.03
CA LYS A 523 31.08 -3.33 -13.16
C LYS A 523 32.58 -3.43 -13.47
N ARG A 524 33.32 -2.33 -13.46
CA ARG A 524 34.79 -2.37 -13.62
C ARG A 524 35.50 -3.05 -12.46
N GLU A 525 35.06 -2.82 -11.22
CA GLU A 525 35.61 -3.49 -10.04
C GLU A 525 35.34 -5.01 -10.12
N HIS A 526 34.15 -5.43 -10.59
CA HIS A 526 33.82 -6.82 -10.88
C HIS A 526 34.66 -7.42 -12.01
N GLU A 527 34.81 -6.73 -13.15
CA GLU A 527 35.67 -7.16 -14.29
C GLU A 527 37.13 -7.35 -13.84
N LEU A 528 37.67 -6.43 -13.02
CA LEU A 528 39.02 -6.54 -12.47
C LEU A 528 39.16 -7.70 -11.47
N LEU A 529 38.15 -7.96 -10.65
CA LEU A 529 38.13 -9.12 -9.74
C LEU A 529 37.98 -10.44 -10.49
N TYR A 530 37.16 -10.49 -11.54
CA TYR A 530 36.97 -11.65 -12.41
C TYR A 530 38.28 -12.00 -13.13
N ASN A 531 38.91 -11.04 -13.81
CA ASN A 531 40.20 -11.23 -14.47
C ASN A 531 41.31 -11.66 -13.49
N LYS A 532 41.27 -11.17 -12.24
CA LYS A 532 42.19 -11.61 -11.17
C LYS A 532 41.89 -13.03 -10.70
N ASN A 533 40.62 -13.41 -10.61
CA ASN A 533 40.20 -14.77 -10.26
C ASN A 533 40.63 -15.77 -11.34
N ASP A 534 40.44 -15.44 -12.62
CA ASP A 534 40.89 -16.26 -13.74
C ASP A 534 42.42 -16.40 -13.75
N LEU A 535 43.16 -15.32 -13.47
CA LEU A 535 44.62 -15.39 -13.32
C LEU A 535 45.04 -16.31 -12.16
N LEU A 536 44.37 -16.20 -11.00
CA LEU A 536 44.65 -17.05 -9.83
C LEU A 536 44.24 -18.52 -10.07
N HIS A 537 43.16 -18.78 -10.80
CA HIS A 537 42.76 -20.13 -11.19
C HIS A 537 43.76 -20.75 -12.17
N ASN A 538 44.22 -19.98 -13.18
CA ASN A 538 45.29 -20.44 -14.05
C ASN A 538 46.60 -20.72 -13.29
N GLN A 539 46.96 -19.87 -12.30
CA GLN A 539 48.11 -20.12 -11.42
C GLN A 539 47.93 -21.35 -10.53
N LEU A 540 46.71 -21.61 -10.04
CA LEU A 540 46.40 -22.84 -9.31
C LEU A 540 46.58 -24.06 -10.22
N ASN A 541 46.00 -24.04 -11.42
CA ASN A 541 46.08 -25.13 -12.39
C ASN A 541 47.54 -25.41 -12.82
N THR A 542 48.40 -24.39 -12.93
CA THR A 542 49.84 -24.61 -13.18
C THR A 542 50.56 -25.18 -11.96
N ASN A 543 50.26 -24.72 -10.75
CA ASN A 543 50.86 -25.25 -9.52
C ASN A 543 50.44 -26.70 -9.26
N GLU A 544 49.19 -27.05 -9.57
CA GLU A 544 48.67 -28.42 -9.53
C GLU A 544 49.42 -29.30 -10.55
N LEU A 545 49.58 -28.84 -11.80
CA LEU A 545 50.35 -29.57 -12.82
C LEU A 545 51.84 -29.75 -12.43
N GLU A 546 52.47 -28.72 -11.86
CA GLU A 546 53.84 -28.81 -11.33
C GLU A 546 53.94 -29.81 -10.18
N MET A 547 52.99 -29.78 -9.23
CA MET A 547 52.93 -30.75 -8.13
C MET A 547 52.71 -32.18 -8.65
N ASP A 548 51.89 -32.35 -9.68
CA ASP A 548 51.60 -33.64 -10.31
C ASP A 548 52.84 -34.21 -11.05
N ILE A 549 53.65 -33.34 -11.67
CA ILE A 549 54.97 -33.69 -12.23
C ILE A 549 55.93 -34.09 -11.11
N MET A 550 56.05 -33.28 -10.05
CA MET A 550 56.94 -33.55 -8.90
C MET A 550 56.56 -34.86 -8.18
N LEU A 551 55.28 -35.21 -8.11
CA LEU A 551 54.82 -36.51 -7.59
C LEU A 551 55.27 -37.66 -8.49
N LYS A 552 55.11 -37.55 -9.80
CA LYS A 552 55.58 -38.56 -10.78
C LYS A 552 57.11 -38.70 -10.81
N GLU A 553 57.86 -37.64 -10.52
CA GLU A 553 59.32 -37.71 -10.36
C GLU A 553 59.73 -38.38 -9.04
N LYS A 554 59.05 -38.05 -7.93
CA LYS A 554 59.20 -38.75 -6.64
C LYS A 554 58.89 -40.25 -6.77
N GLU A 555 57.87 -40.64 -7.52
CA GLU A 555 57.56 -42.05 -7.79
C GLU A 555 58.68 -42.75 -8.56
N LYS A 556 59.20 -42.13 -9.64
CA LYS A 556 60.37 -42.65 -10.37
C LYS A 556 61.58 -42.83 -9.45
N GLU A 557 61.86 -41.88 -8.56
CA GLU A 557 62.99 -42.02 -7.63
C GLU A 557 62.75 -43.05 -6.52
N THR A 558 61.53 -43.22 -6.02
CA THR A 558 61.26 -44.34 -5.10
C THR A 558 61.40 -45.70 -5.79
N TYR A 559 61.03 -45.82 -7.07
CA TYR A 559 61.30 -47.01 -7.89
C TYR A 559 62.80 -47.24 -8.13
N ASN A 560 63.56 -46.19 -8.48
CA ASN A 560 65.02 -46.25 -8.61
C ASN A 560 65.68 -46.72 -7.31
N LEU A 561 65.27 -46.15 -6.17
CA LEU A 561 65.77 -46.52 -4.84
C LEU A 561 65.46 -47.98 -4.48
N GLN A 562 64.25 -48.46 -4.79
CA GLN A 562 63.88 -49.87 -4.62
C GLN A 562 64.75 -50.79 -5.50
N LYS A 563 64.94 -50.45 -6.78
CA LYS A 563 65.83 -51.17 -7.69
C LYS A 563 67.26 -51.21 -7.17
N LEU A 564 67.82 -50.07 -6.75
CA LEU A 564 69.17 -49.98 -6.19
C LEU A 564 69.32 -50.78 -4.88
N LEU A 565 68.26 -50.84 -4.06
CA LEU A 565 68.21 -51.65 -2.85
C LEU A 565 68.20 -53.16 -3.18
N ILE A 566 67.45 -53.58 -4.20
CA ILE A 566 67.46 -54.95 -4.73
C ILE A 566 68.85 -55.31 -5.26
N GLU A 567 69.46 -54.45 -6.09
CA GLU A 567 70.82 -54.64 -6.60
C GLU A 567 71.86 -54.73 -5.46
N LYS A 568 71.77 -53.86 -4.45
CA LYS A 568 72.61 -53.90 -3.23
C LYS A 568 72.46 -55.22 -2.47
N ASN A 569 71.24 -55.74 -2.34
CA ASN A 569 70.99 -57.02 -1.68
C ASN A 569 71.47 -58.21 -2.53
N LEU A 570 71.33 -58.15 -3.86
CA LEU A 570 71.85 -59.15 -4.79
C LEU A 570 73.39 -59.14 -4.79
N LYS A 571 74.03 -57.97 -4.68
CA LYS A 571 75.48 -57.83 -4.48
C LYS A 571 75.93 -58.35 -3.12
N LYS A 572 75.21 -58.10 -2.03
CA LYS A 572 75.46 -58.77 -0.73
C LYS A 572 75.39 -60.29 -0.86
N LEU A 573 74.42 -60.83 -1.60
CA LEU A 573 74.32 -62.27 -1.83
C LEU A 573 75.49 -62.82 -2.67
N GLN A 574 75.95 -62.07 -3.68
CA GLN A 574 77.16 -62.40 -4.45
C GLN A 574 78.41 -62.40 -3.56
N VAL A 575 78.60 -61.38 -2.72
CA VAL A 575 79.69 -61.32 -1.73
C VAL A 575 79.61 -62.51 -0.78
N ASN A 576 78.46 -62.78 -0.15
CA ASN A 576 78.31 -63.90 0.77
C ASN A 576 78.58 -65.28 0.12
N LYS A 577 78.26 -65.45 -1.18
CA LYS A 577 78.66 -66.64 -1.94
C LYS A 577 80.18 -66.72 -2.13
N LEU A 578 80.82 -65.61 -2.50
CA LEU A 578 82.28 -65.54 -2.66
C LEU A 578 83.02 -65.76 -1.33
N THR A 579 82.52 -65.21 -0.21
CA THR A 579 83.09 -65.44 1.13
C THR A 579 83.03 -66.92 1.50
N LYS A 580 81.88 -67.60 1.27
CA LYS A 580 81.77 -69.05 1.52
C LYS A 580 82.70 -69.89 0.63
N ILE A 581 82.91 -69.49 -0.63
CA ILE A 581 83.87 -70.15 -1.52
C ILE A 581 85.31 -69.91 -1.03
N TYR A 582 85.63 -68.70 -0.58
CA TYR A 582 86.92 -68.38 0.02
C TYR A 582 87.17 -69.17 1.31
N GLU A 583 86.19 -69.27 2.21
CA GLU A 583 86.21 -70.11 3.42
C GLU A 583 86.49 -71.58 3.08
N GLN A 584 85.83 -72.13 2.06
CA GLN A 584 86.09 -73.48 1.56
C GLN A 584 87.53 -73.65 1.05
N TYR A 585 88.07 -72.67 0.32
CA TYR A 585 89.46 -72.70 -0.14
C TYR A 585 90.47 -72.51 1.02
N THR A 586 90.20 -71.68 2.03
CA THR A 586 91.07 -71.56 3.20
C THR A 586 91.08 -72.82 4.05
N ASN A 587 89.93 -73.47 4.21
CA ASN A 587 89.82 -74.74 4.94
C ASN A 587 90.57 -75.83 4.17
N LYS A 588 90.31 -75.99 2.86
CA LYS A 588 91.06 -76.95 2.02
C LYS A 588 92.57 -76.70 2.01
N ARG A 589 93.01 -75.44 2.07
CA ARG A 589 94.45 -75.09 2.20
C ARG A 589 94.99 -75.46 3.57
N TYR A 590 94.22 -75.25 4.64
CA TYR A 590 94.57 -75.66 6.00
C TYR A 590 94.67 -77.18 6.13
N ASP A 591 93.72 -77.93 5.57
CA ASP A 591 93.72 -79.41 5.56
C ASP A 591 94.94 -79.95 4.80
N LEU A 592 95.24 -79.38 3.62
CA LEU A 592 96.45 -79.72 2.86
C LEU A 592 97.74 -79.36 3.60
N GLN A 593 97.78 -78.22 4.31
CA GLN A 593 98.93 -77.83 5.12
C GLN A 593 99.12 -78.76 6.33
N LYS A 594 98.03 -79.17 6.99
CA LYS A 594 98.05 -80.15 8.07
C LYS A 594 98.57 -81.51 7.57
N ALA A 595 98.00 -82.04 6.49
CA ALA A 595 98.44 -83.30 5.88
C ALA A 595 99.91 -83.24 5.42
N ASN A 596 100.38 -82.08 4.95
CA ASN A 596 101.80 -81.88 4.60
C ASN A 596 102.70 -81.87 5.85
N CYS A 597 102.28 -81.25 6.96
CA CYS A 597 103.01 -81.32 8.23
C CYS A 597 103.08 -82.75 8.79
N GLU A 598 101.96 -83.48 8.77
CA GLU A 598 101.88 -84.89 9.19
C GLU A 598 102.77 -85.78 8.31
N LEU A 599 102.69 -85.63 6.98
CA LEU A 599 103.56 -86.31 6.03
C LEU A 599 105.04 -86.01 6.29
N ASN A 600 105.42 -84.74 6.54
CA ASN A 600 106.81 -84.39 6.88
C ASN A 600 107.29 -85.00 8.21
N SER A 601 106.41 -85.25 9.19
CA SER A 601 106.78 -86.01 10.40
C SER A 601 107.07 -87.47 10.04
N THR A 602 106.15 -88.13 9.34
CA THR A 602 106.34 -89.54 8.93
C THR A 602 107.55 -89.73 8.01
N ILE A 603 107.86 -88.74 7.15
CA ILE A 603 109.08 -88.74 6.33
C ILE A 603 110.33 -88.64 7.23
N LYS A 604 110.37 -87.74 8.22
CA LYS A 604 111.51 -87.64 9.15
C LYS A 604 111.73 -88.95 9.90
N GLU A 605 110.68 -89.45 10.57
CA GLU A 605 110.69 -90.74 11.27
C GLU A 605 111.16 -91.87 10.35
N ARG A 606 110.68 -91.90 9.10
CA ARG A 606 111.09 -92.92 8.13
C ARG A 606 112.51 -92.72 7.62
N THR A 607 113.03 -91.49 7.50
CA THR A 607 114.44 -91.25 7.18
C THR A 607 115.37 -91.63 8.32
N GLU A 608 114.97 -91.46 9.58
CA GLU A 608 115.72 -91.94 10.74
C GLU A 608 115.71 -93.48 10.81
N GLN A 609 114.57 -94.12 10.57
CA GLN A 609 114.47 -95.58 10.42
C GLN A 609 115.32 -96.09 9.24
N ILE A 610 115.30 -95.40 8.09
CA ILE A 610 116.15 -95.74 6.94
C ILE A 610 117.63 -95.57 7.27
N ASN A 611 118.03 -94.53 8.00
CA ASN A 611 119.41 -94.34 8.44
C ASN A 611 119.85 -95.47 9.39
N LEU A 612 119.03 -95.85 10.37
CA LEU A 612 119.27 -97.01 11.22
C LEU A 612 119.35 -98.31 10.42
N HIS A 613 118.43 -98.54 9.47
CA HIS A 613 118.48 -99.66 8.54
C HIS A 613 119.71 -99.62 7.62
N GLN A 614 120.21 -98.44 7.25
CA GLN A 614 121.39 -98.28 6.39
C GLN A 614 122.69 -98.48 7.19
N ILE A 615 122.73 -98.11 8.47
CA ILE A 615 123.79 -98.50 9.41
C ILE A 615 123.78 -100.03 9.61
N MET A 616 122.60 -100.63 9.74
CA MET A 616 122.45 -102.09 9.84
C MET A 616 122.84 -102.81 8.54
N LEU A 617 122.40 -102.31 7.38
CA LEU A 617 122.77 -102.82 6.06
C LEU A 617 124.24 -102.60 5.76
N ASN A 618 124.89 -101.54 6.23
CA ASN A 618 126.34 -101.38 6.11
C ASN A 618 127.11 -102.39 7.01
N LYS A 619 126.53 -102.86 8.12
CA LYS A 619 127.05 -104.02 8.85
C LYS A 619 126.78 -105.33 8.11
N GLN A 620 125.57 -105.53 7.58
CA GLN A 620 125.19 -106.73 6.85
C GLN A 620 125.96 -106.87 5.53
N ILE A 621 126.17 -105.80 4.77
CA ILE A 621 126.99 -105.79 3.56
C ILE A 621 128.44 -106.16 3.89
N LYS A 622 128.99 -105.72 5.02
CA LYS A 622 130.33 -106.18 5.48
C LYS A 622 130.38 -107.69 5.80
N ILE A 623 129.24 -108.32 6.12
CA ILE A 623 129.13 -109.78 6.29
C ILE A 623 128.91 -110.44 4.92
N ASN A 624 127.91 -110.02 4.15
CA ASN A 624 127.62 -110.54 2.82
C ASN A 624 128.75 -110.33 1.80
N THR A 625 129.67 -109.39 1.98
CA THR A 625 130.91 -109.33 1.17
C THR A 625 131.93 -110.40 1.53
N THR A 626 131.87 -110.95 2.76
CA THR A 626 132.65 -112.14 3.15
C THR A 626 131.96 -113.46 2.78
N GLU A 627 130.67 -113.44 2.46
CA GLU A 627 129.88 -114.60 2.00
C GLU A 627 129.76 -114.67 0.46
N ASN A 628 129.51 -113.57 -0.23
CA ASN A 628 129.31 -113.56 -1.69
C ASN A 628 130.63 -113.76 -2.45
N SER A 629 131.77 -113.50 -1.79
CA SER A 629 133.10 -113.98 -2.20
C SER A 629 133.24 -115.50 -2.15
N GLN A 630 132.37 -116.21 -1.42
CA GLN A 630 132.26 -117.67 -1.40
C GLN A 630 131.20 -118.16 -2.42
N LEU A 631 130.10 -117.42 -2.60
CA LEU A 631 128.94 -117.85 -3.40
C LEU A 631 129.05 -117.58 -4.91
N ASN A 632 129.74 -116.52 -5.34
CA ASN A 632 129.93 -116.24 -6.77
C ASN A 632 130.86 -117.27 -7.46
N ILE A 633 131.38 -118.24 -6.70
CA ILE A 633 132.11 -119.44 -7.15
C ILE A 633 131.15 -120.45 -7.84
N GLU A 634 129.82 -120.33 -7.63
CA GLU A 634 128.87 -121.44 -7.89
C GLU A 634 127.89 -121.24 -9.07
N ILE A 635 127.43 -120.01 -9.37
CA ILE A 635 126.13 -119.84 -10.07
C ILE A 635 126.15 -119.95 -11.61
N GLN A 636 127.31 -120.17 -12.24
CA GLN A 636 127.56 -119.89 -13.67
C GLN A 636 127.00 -120.95 -14.67
N GLU A 637 126.05 -121.80 -14.24
CA GLU A 637 125.78 -123.13 -14.83
C GLU A 637 124.49 -123.32 -15.69
N ARG A 638 123.57 -122.33 -15.86
CA ARG A 638 122.16 -122.63 -16.31
C ARG A 638 121.58 -121.79 -17.49
N LYS A 639 120.51 -121.00 -17.22
CA LYS A 639 119.88 -119.91 -18.02
C LYS A 639 119.38 -120.07 -19.50
N SER A 640 119.17 -121.25 -20.08
CA SER A 640 119.12 -121.42 -21.57
C SER A 640 117.87 -122.10 -22.23
N LYS A 641 116.61 -121.58 -22.16
CA LYS A 641 115.41 -122.45 -22.46
C LYS A 641 113.97 -121.94 -22.86
N VAL A 642 113.71 -120.81 -23.54
CA VAL A 642 112.32 -120.18 -23.58
C VAL A 642 111.65 -119.94 -24.99
N ASP A 643 110.80 -118.89 -25.12
CA ASP A 643 110.28 -118.13 -26.30
C ASP A 643 109.28 -118.74 -27.33
N LYS A 644 108.01 -119.06 -26.96
CA LYS A 644 106.99 -119.67 -27.89
C LYS A 644 105.50 -119.35 -27.55
N LEU A 645 104.77 -118.47 -28.27
CA LEU A 645 103.32 -118.14 -28.07
C LEU A 645 102.63 -117.39 -29.28
N ILE A 646 101.41 -116.82 -29.08
CA ILE A 646 100.66 -115.76 -29.87
C ILE A 646 99.53 -116.25 -30.86
N LYS A 647 98.50 -115.37 -31.17
CA LYS A 647 97.48 -115.31 -32.31
C LYS A 647 95.96 -115.67 -32.08
N ARG A 648 94.95 -114.73 -32.27
CA ARG A 648 93.47 -114.91 -32.69
C ARG A 648 92.47 -113.66 -32.48
N TYR A 649 91.28 -113.58 -33.20
CA TYR A 649 89.91 -112.89 -32.95
C TYR A 649 89.34 -111.58 -33.70
N GLU A 650 88.00 -111.46 -34.12
CA GLU A 650 87.17 -110.30 -34.79
C GLU A 650 85.53 -110.47 -35.00
N ILE A 651 84.57 -109.44 -35.31
CA ILE A 651 83.16 -109.34 -36.12
C ILE A 651 81.60 -108.78 -35.64
N ILE A 652 80.81 -107.68 -36.20
CA ILE A 652 79.23 -107.22 -36.51
C ILE A 652 78.01 -106.25 -35.74
N THR A 653 76.87 -105.51 -36.31
CA THR A 653 75.59 -104.60 -35.73
C THR A 653 74.26 -103.88 -36.57
N ALA A 654 73.04 -103.22 -36.08
CA ALA A 654 71.70 -102.49 -36.73
C ALA A 654 70.53 -101.55 -35.87
N LEU A 655 69.26 -100.81 -36.04
CA LEU A 655 68.10 -100.04 -36.93
C LEU A 655 66.75 -99.15 -36.27
N MET A 656 65.68 -98.37 -36.92
CA MET A 656 64.41 -97.41 -36.42
C MET A 656 62.98 -97.05 -37.29
N ALA A 657 61.79 -96.19 -37.28
CA ALA A 657 60.85 -94.94 -36.76
C ALA A 657 59.15 -94.89 -37.05
N PRO A 658 58.00 -93.95 -37.20
CA PRO A 658 57.33 -92.44 -37.14
C PRO A 658 55.67 -91.99 -36.79
N PRO A 659 54.93 -90.75 -37.03
CA PRO A 659 53.47 -90.13 -36.54
C PRO A 659 52.34 -89.08 -37.33
N GLU A 660 51.09 -88.50 -36.83
CA GLU A 660 49.92 -87.46 -37.42
C GLU A 660 48.67 -86.78 -36.47
N GLY A 661 47.49 -85.89 -36.52
CA GLY A 661 46.42 -84.88 -37.27
C GLY A 661 45.04 -84.27 -36.43
N GLU A 662 43.84 -83.44 -36.57
CA GLU A 662 42.87 -82.30 -37.27
C GLU A 662 41.46 -81.74 -36.44
N GLU A 663 40.29 -80.86 -36.54
CA GLU A 663 39.37 -79.69 -37.24
C GLU A 663 38.04 -78.89 -36.46
N THR A 664 36.93 -78.12 -37.02
CA THR A 664 35.91 -76.98 -36.43
C THR A 664 34.29 -76.60 -36.83
N ARG A 665 33.50 -75.42 -36.50
CA ARG A 665 31.92 -75.03 -36.69
C ARG A 665 31.14 -73.54 -36.41
N ASN A 666 29.79 -73.12 -36.74
CA ASN A 666 28.92 -71.78 -36.46
C ASN A 666 27.24 -71.48 -36.69
N GLN A 667 26.50 -70.36 -36.16
CA GLN A 667 25.25 -69.34 -36.46
C GLN A 667 23.55 -69.40 -36.42
N ALA A 668 22.61 -68.33 -36.09
CA ALA A 668 21.03 -68.19 -36.31
C ALA A 668 19.86 -67.00 -36.05
N TYR A 669 19.78 -65.98 -35.12
CA TYR A 669 18.52 -65.45 -34.39
C TYR A 669 17.34 -64.53 -34.95
N TYR A 670 17.50 -63.50 -35.80
CA TYR A 670 16.61 -62.27 -35.77
C TYR A 670 15.21 -62.25 -36.45
N ILE A 671 14.79 -63.27 -37.20
CA ILE A 671 13.63 -63.15 -38.13
C ILE A 671 12.25 -63.20 -37.43
N ILE A 672 12.15 -63.78 -36.23
CA ILE A 672 10.87 -64.18 -35.63
C ILE A 672 10.02 -62.99 -35.12
N ARG A 673 10.64 -61.87 -34.70
CA ARG A 673 9.95 -60.80 -33.97
C ARG A 673 9.03 -59.91 -34.81
N ALA A 674 9.19 -59.89 -36.14
CA ALA A 674 8.48 -58.95 -37.01
C ALA A 674 7.05 -59.41 -37.44
N ALA A 675 6.62 -60.61 -37.05
CA ALA A 675 5.39 -61.22 -37.57
C ALA A 675 4.12 -60.92 -36.76
N GLN A 676 4.23 -60.55 -35.47
CA GLN A 676 3.10 -60.57 -34.53
C GLN A 676 2.25 -59.28 -34.54
N ASP A 677 2.83 -58.12 -34.80
CA ASP A 677 2.14 -56.82 -34.69
C ASP A 677 1.04 -56.59 -35.77
N LYS A 678 0.94 -57.45 -36.78
CA LYS A 678 0.04 -57.26 -37.93
C LYS A 678 -1.40 -57.76 -37.70
N GLU A 679 -1.62 -58.72 -36.80
CA GLU A 679 -2.96 -59.32 -36.60
C GLU A 679 -3.90 -58.42 -35.76
N LEU A 680 -3.35 -57.70 -34.78
CA LEU A 680 -4.14 -56.95 -33.78
C LEU A 680 -4.96 -55.79 -34.37
N LEU A 681 -4.62 -55.30 -35.56
CA LEU A 681 -5.29 -54.14 -36.16
C LEU A 681 -6.62 -54.48 -36.84
N GLN A 682 -6.86 -55.75 -37.18
CA GLN A 682 -8.01 -56.13 -38.01
C GLN A 682 -9.31 -56.38 -37.21
N ARG A 683 -9.22 -56.79 -35.92
CA ARG A 683 -10.39 -57.07 -35.06
C ARG A 683 -11.18 -55.84 -34.58
N LYS A 684 -10.86 -54.63 -35.05
CA LYS A 684 -11.55 -53.37 -34.68
C LYS A 684 -12.53 -52.83 -35.73
N GLY A 685 -12.67 -53.48 -36.89
CA GLY A 685 -13.66 -53.10 -37.91
C GLY A 685 -15.06 -53.60 -37.58
N ASP A 686 -15.20 -54.92 -37.50
CA ASP A 686 -16.46 -55.67 -37.54
C ASP A 686 -17.48 -55.34 -36.41
N THR A 687 -17.06 -54.61 -35.37
CA THR A 687 -17.94 -54.22 -34.26
C THR A 687 -18.85 -53.04 -34.59
N LEU A 688 -18.47 -52.15 -35.51
CA LEU A 688 -19.19 -50.88 -35.75
C LEU A 688 -20.41 -51.02 -36.68
N ASP A 689 -20.40 -51.97 -37.62
CA ASP A 689 -21.46 -52.10 -38.64
C ASP A 689 -22.79 -52.66 -38.08
N ASN A 690 -22.77 -53.33 -36.91
CA ASN A 690 -23.96 -53.96 -36.34
C ASN A 690 -24.91 -52.99 -35.63
N GLU A 691 -24.41 -51.86 -35.10
CA GLU A 691 -25.24 -50.91 -34.32
C GLU A 691 -26.21 -50.10 -35.21
N ILE A 692 -25.83 -49.84 -36.46
CA ILE A 692 -26.58 -48.99 -37.40
C ILE A 692 -27.98 -49.56 -37.72
N ARG A 693 -28.11 -50.89 -37.80
CA ARG A 693 -29.30 -51.56 -38.37
C ARG A 693 -30.52 -51.59 -37.45
N ILE A 694 -30.36 -51.33 -36.15
CA ILE A 694 -31.47 -51.39 -35.18
C ILE A 694 -32.33 -50.12 -35.26
N LEU A 695 -31.72 -48.97 -35.55
CA LEU A 695 -32.35 -47.65 -35.44
C LEU A 695 -33.41 -47.35 -36.52
N GLU A 696 -33.43 -48.11 -37.62
CA GLU A 696 -34.33 -47.82 -38.76
C GLU A 696 -35.78 -48.28 -38.53
N GLN A 697 -36.02 -49.27 -37.67
CA GLN A 697 -37.35 -49.89 -37.53
C GLN A 697 -38.29 -49.16 -36.56
N GLU A 698 -37.78 -48.38 -35.61
CA GLU A 698 -38.62 -47.68 -34.62
C GLU A 698 -39.41 -46.51 -35.22
N ILE A 699 -38.91 -45.92 -36.31
CA ILE A 699 -39.45 -44.67 -36.91
C ILE A 699 -40.89 -44.83 -37.38
N VAL A 700 -41.25 -45.97 -37.98
CA VAL A 700 -42.55 -46.17 -38.66
C VAL A 700 -43.73 -46.31 -37.69
N ALA A 701 -43.49 -46.80 -36.47
CA ALA A 701 -44.55 -46.98 -35.47
C ALA A 701 -45.10 -45.63 -34.92
N LEU A 702 -44.36 -44.54 -35.09
CA LEU A 702 -44.63 -43.24 -34.46
C LEU A 702 -45.62 -42.36 -35.23
N GLU A 703 -45.84 -42.60 -36.53
CA GLU A 703 -46.67 -41.70 -37.35
C GLU A 703 -48.19 -41.87 -37.12
N ASN A 704 -48.68 -43.10 -36.96
CA ASN A 704 -50.12 -43.38 -36.90
C ASN A 704 -50.79 -42.88 -35.61
N THR A 705 -50.09 -42.88 -34.48
CA THR A 705 -50.61 -42.40 -33.19
C THR A 705 -50.76 -40.87 -33.17
N LEU A 706 -49.95 -40.16 -33.94
CA LEU A 706 -49.91 -38.70 -34.04
C LEU A 706 -51.20 -38.12 -34.65
N ALA A 707 -51.84 -38.85 -35.58
CA ALA A 707 -53.04 -38.39 -36.29
C ALA A 707 -54.27 -38.24 -35.36
N LEU A 708 -54.55 -39.25 -34.54
CA LEU A 708 -55.72 -39.27 -33.66
C LEU A 708 -55.60 -38.24 -32.52
N MET A 709 -54.40 -38.10 -31.95
CA MET A 709 -54.09 -37.12 -30.91
C MET A 709 -54.31 -35.67 -31.38
N ASN A 710 -54.01 -35.36 -32.63
CA ASN A 710 -54.23 -34.03 -33.20
C ASN A 710 -55.73 -33.64 -33.26
N GLY A 711 -56.64 -34.60 -33.43
CA GLY A 711 -58.08 -34.35 -33.40
C GLY A 711 -58.54 -33.74 -32.07
N CYS A 712 -58.34 -34.47 -30.97
CA CYS A 712 -58.74 -34.02 -29.63
C CYS A 712 -58.03 -32.71 -29.22
N ASN A 713 -56.77 -32.52 -29.61
CA ASN A 713 -56.01 -31.30 -29.37
C ASN A 713 -56.66 -30.04 -30.00
N THR A 714 -57.44 -30.15 -31.08
CA THR A 714 -58.15 -28.98 -31.64
C THR A 714 -59.33 -28.54 -30.78
N VAL A 715 -60.09 -29.48 -30.21
CA VAL A 715 -61.23 -29.19 -29.33
C VAL A 715 -60.73 -28.64 -27.99
N TYR A 716 -59.70 -29.26 -27.40
CA TYR A 716 -59.06 -28.80 -26.16
C TYR A 716 -58.49 -27.37 -26.28
N ARG A 717 -58.07 -26.93 -27.47
CA ARG A 717 -57.63 -25.55 -27.69
C ARG A 717 -58.76 -24.51 -27.67
N MET A 718 -60.01 -24.91 -27.93
CA MET A 718 -61.14 -23.98 -27.95
C MET A 718 -61.67 -23.68 -26.54
N SER A 719 -61.63 -24.64 -25.61
CA SER A 719 -62.07 -24.44 -24.22
C SER A 719 -61.16 -23.53 -23.38
N TYR A 720 -59.96 -23.21 -23.88
CA TYR A 720 -59.04 -22.22 -23.30
C TYR A 720 -59.09 -20.85 -24.01
N SER A 721 -60.04 -20.62 -24.93
CA SER A 721 -60.25 -19.29 -25.52
C SER A 721 -60.95 -18.36 -24.52
N GLN A 722 -60.45 -17.13 -24.36
CA GLN A 722 -61.05 -16.16 -23.44
C GLN A 722 -62.45 -15.72 -23.87
N LEU A 723 -63.34 -15.53 -22.88
CA LEU A 723 -64.68 -14.97 -23.07
C LEU A 723 -64.61 -13.47 -23.45
N PRO A 724 -65.60 -12.93 -24.20
CA PRO A 724 -65.60 -11.52 -24.60
C PRO A 724 -65.71 -10.53 -23.42
N ASN A 725 -65.07 -9.37 -23.57
CA ASN A 725 -64.85 -8.37 -22.51
C ASN A 725 -66.09 -7.73 -21.86
N ASP A 726 -67.30 -7.98 -22.36
CA ASP A 726 -68.54 -7.36 -21.84
C ASP A 726 -69.20 -8.12 -20.68
N ALA A 727 -68.74 -9.34 -20.37
CA ALA A 727 -69.27 -10.17 -19.29
C ALA A 727 -69.18 -9.49 -17.91
N GLU A 728 -70.23 -9.67 -17.08
CA GLU A 728 -70.37 -8.97 -15.79
C GLU A 728 -69.29 -9.34 -14.76
N GLU A 729 -68.75 -10.55 -14.84
CA GLU A 729 -67.70 -11.07 -13.96
C GLU A 729 -66.40 -10.27 -14.06
N ILE A 730 -66.04 -9.81 -15.27
CA ILE A 730 -64.86 -8.96 -15.50
C ILE A 730 -65.06 -7.57 -14.88
N LYS A 731 -66.28 -7.03 -14.91
CA LYS A 731 -66.60 -5.72 -14.31
C LYS A 731 -66.42 -5.75 -12.79
N GLN A 732 -66.93 -6.78 -12.12
CA GLN A 732 -66.68 -6.98 -10.68
C GLN A 732 -65.18 -7.16 -10.38
N GLN A 733 -64.45 -7.87 -11.23
CA GLN A 733 -62.99 -8.01 -11.09
C GLN A 733 -62.25 -6.66 -11.24
N THR A 734 -62.72 -5.76 -12.12
CA THR A 734 -62.12 -4.41 -12.23
C THR A 734 -62.39 -3.54 -11.00
N GLU A 735 -63.60 -3.55 -10.45
CA GLU A 735 -63.91 -2.78 -9.22
C GLU A 735 -63.11 -3.26 -8.01
N LEU A 736 -62.94 -4.59 -7.85
CA LEU A 736 -62.15 -5.15 -6.75
C LEU A 736 -60.66 -4.76 -6.88
N ASN A 737 -60.13 -4.76 -8.11
CA ASN A 737 -58.77 -4.30 -8.38
C ASN A 737 -58.58 -2.79 -8.13
N GLU A 738 -59.58 -1.95 -8.43
CA GLU A 738 -59.56 -0.52 -8.11
C GLU A 738 -59.55 -0.28 -6.59
N GLN A 739 -60.33 -1.06 -5.81
CA GLN A 739 -60.27 -1.01 -4.34
C GLN A 739 -58.89 -1.42 -3.80
N ILE A 740 -58.30 -2.50 -4.34
CA ILE A 740 -56.92 -2.93 -4.00
C ILE A 740 -55.88 -1.86 -4.37
N ARG A 741 -56.09 -1.12 -5.47
CA ARG A 741 -55.24 -0.01 -5.90
C ARG A 741 -55.32 1.18 -4.92
N VAL A 742 -56.52 1.56 -4.48
CA VAL A 742 -56.72 2.61 -3.47
C VAL A 742 -56.10 2.23 -2.13
N LEU A 743 -56.25 0.98 -1.68
CA LEU A 743 -55.61 0.49 -0.45
C LEU A 743 -54.08 0.47 -0.56
N ASN A 744 -53.51 0.11 -1.72
CA ASN A 744 -52.07 0.21 -1.97
C ASN A 744 -51.55 1.65 -1.93
N ILE A 745 -52.29 2.62 -2.49
CA ILE A 745 -51.93 4.04 -2.42
C ILE A 745 -51.94 4.52 -0.97
N LYS A 746 -52.96 4.15 -0.18
CA LYS A 746 -53.04 4.46 1.25
C LYS A 746 -51.90 3.82 2.05
N SER A 747 -51.51 2.58 1.73
CA SER A 747 -50.36 1.90 2.31
C SER A 747 -49.04 2.65 2.02
N ARG A 748 -48.79 3.03 0.77
CA ARG A 748 -47.60 3.82 0.37
C ARG A 748 -47.55 5.19 1.04
N TYR A 749 -48.69 5.88 1.17
CA TYR A 749 -48.78 7.16 1.87
C TYR A 749 -48.43 7.00 3.36
N ASN A 750 -49.01 5.99 4.03
CA ASN A 750 -48.68 5.68 5.42
C ASN A 750 -47.20 5.30 5.60
N GLN A 751 -46.58 4.61 4.64
CA GLN A 751 -45.17 4.23 4.71
C GLN A 751 -44.22 5.40 4.41
N SER A 752 -44.61 6.35 3.55
CA SER A 752 -43.88 7.62 3.37
C SER A 752 -43.93 8.45 4.65
N ARG A 753 -45.13 8.58 5.26
CA ARG A 753 -45.32 9.29 6.54
C ARG A 753 -44.62 8.62 7.71
N LEU A 754 -44.51 7.28 7.72
CA LEU A 754 -43.69 6.55 8.70
C LEU A 754 -42.21 6.89 8.53
N LYS A 755 -41.73 7.00 7.28
CA LYS A 755 -40.35 7.39 6.99
C LYS A 755 -40.09 8.85 7.39
N GLU A 756 -40.99 9.78 7.08
CA GLU A 756 -40.92 11.18 7.55
C GLU A 756 -40.85 11.27 9.08
N LEU A 757 -41.65 10.48 9.80
CA LEU A 757 -41.60 10.38 11.26
C LEU A 757 -40.28 9.75 11.77
N GLN A 758 -39.71 8.80 11.03
CA GLN A 758 -38.42 8.19 11.36
C GLN A 758 -37.24 9.15 11.10
N ASP A 759 -37.27 9.91 10.01
CA ASP A 759 -36.28 10.93 9.69
C ASP A 759 -36.38 12.12 10.66
N LEU A 760 -37.59 12.48 11.12
CA LEU A 760 -37.81 13.41 12.24
C LEU A 760 -37.30 12.86 13.59
N TYR A 761 -37.48 11.56 13.87
CA TYR A 761 -36.92 10.94 15.06
C TYR A 761 -35.39 10.93 15.03
N ASN A 762 -34.79 10.57 13.89
CA ASN A 762 -33.34 10.57 13.69
C ASN A 762 -32.75 11.97 13.86
N THR A 763 -33.36 13.01 13.27
CA THR A 763 -32.91 14.40 13.44
C THR A 763 -33.12 14.94 14.85
N MET A 764 -34.19 14.54 15.56
CA MET A 764 -34.28 14.79 17.01
C MET A 764 -33.16 14.09 17.77
N GLN A 765 -32.83 12.83 17.45
CA GLN A 765 -31.78 12.07 18.11
C GLN A 765 -30.40 12.69 17.88
N GLU A 766 -30.09 13.13 16.65
CA GLU A 766 -28.91 13.94 16.36
C GLU A 766 -28.90 15.27 17.12
N SER A 767 -30.05 15.94 17.28
CA SER A 767 -30.15 17.17 18.06
C SER A 767 -29.94 16.94 19.56
N SER A 768 -30.39 15.80 20.10
CA SER A 768 -30.12 15.39 21.49
C SER A 768 -28.63 15.12 21.67
N ILE A 769 -28.01 14.35 20.78
CA ILE A 769 -26.57 14.06 20.83
C ILE A 769 -25.74 15.36 20.74
N ARG A 770 -26.17 16.33 19.93
CA ARG A 770 -25.54 17.68 19.91
C ARG A 770 -25.73 18.39 21.25
N LEU A 771 -26.94 18.42 21.82
CA LEU A 771 -27.20 18.99 23.14
C LEU A 771 -26.37 18.32 24.24
N ASP A 772 -26.23 17.00 24.24
CA ASP A 772 -25.47 16.23 25.21
C ASP A 772 -23.97 16.56 25.12
N ASN A 773 -23.42 16.70 23.91
CA ASN A 773 -22.06 17.17 23.67
C ASN A 773 -21.85 18.63 24.12
N ASP A 774 -22.79 19.52 23.83
CA ASP A 774 -22.74 20.92 24.27
C ASP A 774 -22.85 21.01 25.81
N ILE A 775 -23.70 20.19 26.43
CA ILE A 775 -23.81 20.05 27.89
C ILE A 775 -22.50 19.51 28.49
N GLU A 776 -21.80 18.58 27.83
CA GLU A 776 -20.48 18.14 28.28
C GLU A 776 -19.42 19.24 28.13
N LEU A 777 -19.45 20.02 27.04
CA LEU A 777 -18.61 21.19 26.87
C LEU A 777 -18.86 22.24 27.97
N TYR A 778 -20.12 22.49 28.32
CA TYR A 778 -20.49 23.39 29.42
C TYR A 778 -20.09 22.83 30.79
N LYS A 779 -20.22 21.52 31.05
CA LYS A 779 -19.69 20.87 32.27
C LYS A 779 -18.18 21.03 32.38
N ASP A 780 -17.44 20.97 31.27
CA ASP A 780 -16.00 21.22 31.26
C ASP A 780 -15.63 22.70 31.40
N GLN A 781 -16.50 23.62 30.98
CA GLN A 781 -16.37 25.04 31.30
C GLN A 781 -16.65 25.32 32.78
N THR A 782 -17.70 24.73 33.37
CA THR A 782 -17.97 24.90 34.81
C THR A 782 -16.86 24.30 35.67
N LYS A 783 -16.32 23.11 35.34
CA LYS A 783 -15.12 22.57 36.03
C LYS A 783 -13.92 23.54 36.00
N ARG A 784 -13.67 24.19 34.86
CA ARG A 784 -12.58 25.19 34.73
C ARG A 784 -12.86 26.43 35.58
N LEU A 785 -14.11 26.90 35.59
CA LEU A 785 -14.54 28.03 36.42
C LEU A 785 -14.54 27.69 37.92
N GLU A 786 -14.88 26.45 38.29
CA GLU A 786 -14.76 25.93 39.66
C GLU A 786 -13.29 25.91 40.10
N ILE A 787 -12.37 25.43 39.26
CA ILE A 787 -10.93 25.46 39.52
C ILE A 787 -10.40 26.91 39.59
N GLU A 788 -10.87 27.83 38.74
CA GLU A 788 -10.50 29.26 38.90
C GLU A 788 -11.10 29.85 40.18
N VAL A 789 -12.36 29.58 40.51
CA VAL A 789 -12.99 30.04 41.76
C VAL A 789 -12.28 29.46 42.99
N GLU A 790 -11.88 28.20 42.98
CA GLU A 790 -11.06 27.60 44.05
C GLU A 790 -9.69 28.26 44.11
N HIS A 791 -9.06 28.58 42.97
CA HIS A 791 -7.81 29.34 42.93
C HIS A 791 -8.00 30.75 43.51
N ARG A 792 -9.07 31.46 43.15
CA ARG A 792 -9.42 32.78 43.70
C ARG A 792 -9.76 32.72 45.18
N MET A 793 -10.46 31.70 45.66
CA MET A 793 -10.71 31.50 47.09
C MET A 793 -9.40 31.23 47.84
N ASN A 794 -8.49 30.45 47.27
CA ASN A 794 -7.13 30.26 47.79
C ASN A 794 -6.31 31.56 47.77
N GLU A 795 -6.43 32.42 46.75
CA GLU A 795 -5.83 33.76 46.73
C GLU A 795 -6.44 34.65 47.83
N ILE A 796 -7.77 34.67 47.95
CA ILE A 796 -8.53 35.43 48.96
C ILE A 796 -8.19 34.95 50.37
N GLU A 797 -7.96 33.66 50.60
CA GLU A 797 -7.52 33.15 51.91
C GLU A 797 -6.05 33.52 52.20
N LYS A 798 -5.17 33.48 51.19
CA LYS A 798 -3.80 34.01 51.29
C LYS A 798 -3.80 35.52 51.55
N GLN A 799 -4.74 36.28 51.01
CA GLN A 799 -4.94 37.70 51.31
C GLN A 799 -5.55 37.92 52.70
N ASN A 800 -6.57 37.15 53.10
CA ASN A 800 -7.20 37.22 54.43
C ASN A 800 -6.24 36.81 55.56
N THR A 801 -5.34 35.85 55.34
CA THR A 801 -4.28 35.51 56.30
C THR A 801 -3.19 36.59 56.35
N ARG A 802 -2.84 37.23 55.22
CA ARG A 802 -2.00 38.44 55.23
C ARG A 802 -2.67 39.60 55.96
N LEU A 803 -3.97 39.82 55.75
CA LEU A 803 -4.79 40.86 56.36
C LEU A 803 -4.98 40.62 57.86
N LYS A 804 -5.25 39.38 58.31
CA LYS A 804 -5.23 39.00 59.74
C LYS A 804 -3.86 39.30 60.37
N ARG A 805 -2.75 38.89 59.74
CA ARG A 805 -1.38 39.24 60.19
C ARG A 805 -1.06 40.75 60.11
N ALA A 806 -1.80 41.53 59.34
CA ALA A 806 -1.68 42.99 59.31
C ALA A 806 -2.52 43.63 60.42
N TYR A 807 -3.75 43.16 60.64
CA TYR A 807 -4.61 43.54 61.76
C TYR A 807 -3.98 43.17 63.11
N GLU A 808 -3.35 42.01 63.26
CA GLU A 808 -2.60 41.62 64.47
C GLU A 808 -1.39 42.53 64.72
N ARG A 809 -0.72 43.00 63.66
CA ARG A 809 0.36 44.00 63.79
C ARG A 809 -0.19 45.39 64.10
N MET A 810 -1.31 45.78 63.51
CA MET A 810 -2.01 47.03 63.80
C MET A 810 -2.57 47.02 65.24
N GLU A 811 -3.09 45.90 65.73
CA GLU A 811 -3.51 45.73 67.13
C GLU A 811 -2.31 45.80 68.07
N LYS A 812 -1.19 45.14 67.75
CA LYS A 812 0.05 45.28 68.52
C LYS A 812 0.57 46.73 68.50
N ALA A 813 0.44 47.45 67.39
CA ALA A 813 0.78 48.88 67.31
C ALA A 813 -0.19 49.75 68.12
N LYS A 814 -1.51 49.53 68.03
CA LYS A 814 -2.55 50.22 68.82
C LYS A 814 -2.44 49.94 70.32
N ARG A 815 -1.86 48.81 70.73
CA ARG A 815 -1.54 48.48 72.13
C ARG A 815 -0.19 49.05 72.60
N LEU A 816 0.68 49.46 71.67
CA LEU A 816 1.91 50.20 71.95
C LEU A 816 1.66 51.72 72.00
N VAL A 817 0.68 52.22 71.23
CA VAL A 817 0.12 53.56 71.41
C VAL A 817 -0.76 53.56 72.65
N LYS A 818 -0.19 54.00 73.78
CA LYS A 818 -1.00 54.35 74.96
C LYS A 818 -1.97 55.48 74.59
N LYS A 819 -3.11 55.53 75.28
CA LYS A 819 -4.08 56.64 75.15
C LYS A 819 -3.41 57.96 75.54
N GLU A 820 -4.05 59.05 75.10
CA GLU A 820 -3.61 60.44 75.26
C GLU A 820 -2.41 60.80 74.38
N ASP A 821 -2.67 60.98 73.07
CA ASP A 821 -2.37 62.29 72.46
C ASP A 821 -3.10 62.58 71.12
N GLN A 822 -3.28 63.89 70.87
CA GLN A 822 -3.47 64.60 69.59
C GLN A 822 -4.64 64.26 68.63
N GLU A 823 -5.69 65.08 68.77
CA GLU A 823 -6.85 65.30 67.88
C GLU A 823 -6.51 65.88 66.47
N ASN A 824 -5.25 65.84 66.02
CA ASN A 824 -4.76 66.66 64.90
C ASN A 824 -4.32 65.87 63.65
N ILE A 825 -4.71 64.58 63.56
CA ILE A 825 -4.28 63.66 62.48
C ILE A 825 -5.46 63.24 61.57
N GLY A 826 -6.72 63.41 62.02
CA GLY A 826 -7.92 63.04 61.26
C GLY A 826 -7.99 63.64 59.84
N PRO A 827 -7.86 64.98 59.68
CA PRO A 827 -8.00 65.62 58.38
C PRO A 827 -6.94 65.19 57.34
N ASP A 828 -5.69 64.93 57.75
CA ASP A 828 -4.64 64.50 56.81
C ASP A 828 -4.80 63.03 56.41
N ILE A 829 -5.30 62.16 57.31
CA ILE A 829 -5.65 60.78 56.93
C ILE A 829 -6.81 60.80 55.93
N GLU A 830 -7.86 61.61 56.15
CA GLU A 830 -9.02 61.68 55.26
C GLU A 830 -8.66 62.32 53.90
N ALA A 831 -7.83 63.37 53.88
CA ALA A 831 -7.27 63.96 52.66
C ALA A 831 -6.36 62.98 51.89
N ARG A 832 -5.61 62.12 52.60
CA ARG A 832 -4.74 61.12 51.98
C ARG A 832 -5.55 59.94 51.42
N LEU A 833 -6.53 59.43 52.15
CA LEU A 833 -7.42 58.35 51.70
C LEU A 833 -8.28 58.79 50.50
N THR A 834 -8.80 60.01 50.48
CA THR A 834 -9.53 60.55 49.31
C THR A 834 -8.61 60.72 48.10
N LYS A 835 -7.37 61.16 48.28
CA LYS A 835 -6.36 61.23 47.21
C LYS A 835 -5.95 59.83 46.70
N GLU A 836 -5.84 58.85 47.58
CA GLU A 836 -5.58 57.44 47.22
C GLU A 836 -6.78 56.81 46.49
N LEU A 837 -8.02 57.14 46.87
CA LEU A 837 -9.23 56.72 46.13
C LEU A 837 -9.34 57.35 44.73
N VAL A 838 -9.04 58.65 44.60
CA VAL A 838 -9.04 59.34 43.28
C VAL A 838 -7.94 58.78 42.37
N THR A 839 -6.74 58.51 42.92
CA THR A 839 -5.66 57.88 42.13
C THR A 839 -5.93 56.40 41.84
N TYR A 840 -6.60 55.66 42.71
CA TYR A 840 -7.02 54.27 42.42
C TYR A 840 -8.07 54.21 41.30
N THR A 841 -9.16 55.00 41.42
CA THR A 841 -10.26 55.01 40.45
C THR A 841 -9.85 55.50 39.06
N THR A 842 -9.00 56.53 38.97
CA THR A 842 -8.43 56.97 37.68
C THR A 842 -7.54 55.90 37.05
N ASN A 843 -6.75 55.16 37.85
CA ASN A 843 -5.97 54.03 37.34
C ASN A 843 -6.84 52.82 36.93
N GLU A 844 -7.97 52.56 37.59
CA GLU A 844 -8.89 51.51 37.14
C GLU A 844 -9.54 51.88 35.80
N LEU A 845 -10.01 53.12 35.63
CA LEU A 845 -10.57 53.62 34.37
C LEU A 845 -9.53 53.56 33.23
N LEU A 846 -8.30 54.02 33.46
CA LEU A 846 -7.20 53.88 32.50
C LEU A 846 -6.89 52.40 32.17
N ASN A 847 -7.02 51.48 33.13
CA ASN A 847 -6.86 50.04 32.86
C ASN A 847 -8.03 49.43 32.06
N ARG A 848 -9.27 49.91 32.24
CA ARG A 848 -10.43 49.48 31.43
C ARG A 848 -10.31 49.92 29.97
N ILE A 849 -9.72 51.10 29.73
CA ILE A 849 -9.58 51.71 28.39
C ILE A 849 -8.40 51.13 27.57
N LYS A 850 -7.55 50.28 28.17
CA LYS A 850 -6.36 49.68 27.52
C LYS A 850 -6.58 48.89 26.22
N GLY A 851 -7.82 48.58 25.84
CA GLY A 851 -8.13 47.99 24.53
C GLY A 851 -7.86 48.95 23.36
N ASP A 852 -8.21 50.23 23.53
CA ASP A 852 -8.13 51.24 22.47
C ASP A 852 -7.00 52.23 22.74
N LEU A 853 -5.83 51.97 22.14
CA LEU A 853 -4.59 52.71 22.38
C LEU A 853 -4.73 54.22 22.14
N THR A 854 -5.50 54.62 21.12
CA THR A 854 -5.76 56.03 20.79
C THR A 854 -6.57 56.75 21.87
N ILE A 855 -7.62 56.11 22.39
CA ILE A 855 -8.47 56.66 23.46
C ILE A 855 -7.68 56.72 24.77
N TYR A 856 -6.88 55.69 25.07
CA TYR A 856 -5.98 55.67 26.22
C TYR A 856 -5.00 56.87 26.20
N GLU A 857 -4.38 57.14 25.05
CA GLU A 857 -3.38 58.20 24.91
C GLU A 857 -4.01 59.61 24.91
N GLN A 858 -5.20 59.77 24.31
CA GLN A 858 -5.96 61.02 24.35
C GLN A 858 -6.52 61.34 25.75
N ALA A 859 -7.01 60.33 26.49
CA ALA A 859 -7.43 60.48 27.88
C ALA A 859 -6.24 60.81 28.79
N ARG A 860 -5.08 60.16 28.58
CA ARG A 860 -3.82 60.46 29.31
C ARG A 860 -3.37 61.91 29.11
N ALA A 861 -3.46 62.42 27.87
CA ALA A 861 -3.17 63.83 27.58
C ALA A 861 -4.09 64.77 28.38
N MET A 862 -5.42 64.58 28.30
CA MET A 862 -6.40 65.43 29.00
C MET A 862 -6.21 65.39 30.53
N LEU A 863 -5.99 64.21 31.10
CA LEU A 863 -5.73 64.06 32.54
C LEU A 863 -4.44 64.78 32.98
N SER A 864 -3.38 64.73 32.17
CA SER A 864 -2.14 65.47 32.44
C SER A 864 -2.35 66.99 32.38
N THR A 865 -3.15 67.50 31.43
CA THR A 865 -3.45 68.95 31.33
C THR A 865 -4.32 69.47 32.47
N SER A 866 -5.07 68.60 33.15
CA SER A 866 -5.87 68.93 34.34
C SER A 866 -5.11 68.79 35.68
N GLY A 867 -3.79 68.55 35.66
CA GLY A 867 -2.95 68.59 36.87
C GLY A 867 -3.06 67.37 37.80
N ILE A 868 -3.70 66.29 37.38
CA ILE A 868 -3.83 65.05 38.16
C ILE A 868 -2.56 64.20 37.98
N PRO A 869 -1.85 63.79 39.05
CA PRO A 869 -0.60 63.06 38.94
C PRO A 869 -0.83 61.59 38.52
N VAL A 870 -0.59 61.29 37.24
CA VAL A 870 -0.59 59.92 36.71
C VAL A 870 0.79 59.28 36.93
N ASN A 871 0.86 58.26 37.79
CA ASN A 871 2.13 57.58 38.10
C ASN A 871 2.65 56.75 36.91
N ASN A 872 3.89 57.02 36.49
CA ASN A 872 4.58 56.21 35.48
C ASN A 872 5.02 54.85 36.05
N LEU A 873 4.29 53.78 35.73
CA LEU A 873 4.86 52.43 35.72
C LEU A 873 5.72 52.28 34.46
N ALA A 874 7.02 52.50 34.60
CA ALA A 874 7.96 52.52 33.49
C ALA A 874 8.18 51.13 32.89
N ILE A 875 8.18 51.07 31.55
CA ILE A 875 8.62 49.89 30.79
C ILE A 875 10.15 49.90 30.76
N SER A 876 10.79 48.87 31.32
CA SER A 876 12.17 48.49 30.98
C SER A 876 12.42 47.03 31.38
N GLY A 877 12.97 46.16 30.53
CA GLY A 877 13.32 46.41 29.13
C GLY A 877 13.89 45.15 28.47
N ILE A 878 13.99 45.16 27.13
CA ILE A 878 14.63 44.09 26.36
C ILE A 878 15.55 44.73 25.32
N GLN A 879 16.88 44.66 25.54
CA GLN A 879 17.82 44.29 24.48
C GLN A 879 19.28 44.08 24.96
N GLN A 880 19.83 42.92 24.54
CA GLN A 880 21.23 42.63 24.20
C GLN A 880 22.33 42.41 25.28
N ARG A 881 23.15 41.38 24.97
CA ARG A 881 24.54 41.07 25.39
C ARG A 881 24.75 40.62 26.84
N ARG A 882 25.80 39.87 27.19
CA ARG A 882 26.58 38.74 26.57
C ARG A 882 27.72 38.44 27.57
N ILE A 883 28.14 37.17 27.76
CA ILE A 883 29.46 36.76 28.35
C ILE A 883 29.63 37.15 29.85
N SER A 884 30.10 36.33 30.80
CA SER A 884 30.48 34.90 30.91
C SER A 884 30.87 34.60 32.37
N ASN A 885 31.21 33.34 32.71
CA ASN A 885 32.07 32.93 33.85
C ASN A 885 31.47 33.05 35.28
N LEU A 886 31.70 32.11 36.22
CA LEU A 886 32.26 30.74 36.13
C LEU A 886 31.90 29.95 37.42
N SER A 887 31.82 28.60 37.35
CA SER A 887 31.98 27.63 38.48
C SER A 887 30.99 27.69 39.67
N SER A 888 30.71 26.60 40.41
CA SER A 888 31.11 25.18 40.35
C SER A 888 30.18 24.28 41.19
N SER A 889 30.19 22.96 40.94
CA SER A 889 30.02 21.86 41.94
C SER A 889 28.69 21.76 42.75
N THR A 890 28.13 20.59 43.08
CA THR A 890 28.50 19.16 42.88
C THR A 890 27.29 18.26 43.22
N LYS A 891 27.21 17.07 42.59
CA LYS A 891 26.59 15.81 43.12
C LYS A 891 25.07 15.81 43.43
N SER A 892 24.33 14.69 43.43
CA SER A 892 24.42 13.38 42.75
C SER A 892 23.21 12.51 43.19
N LEU A 893 22.85 11.45 42.43
CA LEU A 893 21.88 10.38 42.79
C LEU A 893 20.38 10.82 42.72
N ILE A 894 19.38 9.98 42.41
CA ILE A 894 19.33 8.57 41.96
C ILE A 894 18.13 8.36 40.97
N SER A 895 17.84 7.12 40.56
CA SER A 895 16.78 6.67 39.63
C SER A 895 15.34 7.18 39.96
N SER A 896 14.31 7.10 39.09
CA SER A 896 13.88 5.92 38.30
C SER A 896 12.91 6.19 37.12
N SER A 897 12.80 5.15 36.29
CA SER A 897 11.92 4.81 35.16
C SER A 897 10.46 5.35 35.05
N SER A 898 9.97 5.28 33.80
CA SER A 898 8.58 4.96 33.36
C SER A 898 7.61 6.08 32.94
N ASN A 899 7.62 6.33 31.63
CA ASN A 899 6.48 6.27 30.70
C ASN A 899 5.11 6.87 31.12
N ARG A 900 4.78 7.99 30.46
CA ARG A 900 3.44 8.57 30.32
C ARG A 900 2.59 7.78 29.31
N THR A 901 1.38 7.38 29.72
CA THR A 901 0.31 6.82 28.86
C THR A 901 -0.72 7.90 28.46
N THR A 902 -1.97 7.50 28.16
CA THR A 902 -3.13 8.35 27.75
C THR A 902 -3.14 8.74 26.23
N PRO A 903 -4.32 8.84 25.58
CA PRO A 903 -4.72 7.74 24.69
C PRO A 903 -5.33 8.18 23.33
N THR A 904 -5.68 7.21 22.46
CA THR A 904 -6.64 7.42 21.36
C THR A 904 -7.20 6.07 20.85
N PRO A 905 -8.52 5.90 20.67
CA PRO A 905 -9.11 4.70 20.06
C PRO A 905 -9.15 4.77 18.52
N LEU A 906 -9.23 3.61 17.88
CA LEU A 906 -9.54 3.44 16.46
C LEU A 906 -11.07 3.63 16.24
N GLY A 907 -11.61 3.88 15.05
CA GLY A 907 -11.04 4.03 13.69
C GLY A 907 -12.06 3.55 12.62
N SER A 908 -11.74 3.64 11.32
CA SER A 908 -12.51 3.08 10.16
C SER A 908 -13.97 3.59 9.98
N ASN A 909 -14.64 3.63 8.81
CA ASN A 909 -14.40 3.41 7.36
C ASN A 909 -15.60 4.14 6.62
N PRO A 910 -15.95 3.96 5.31
CA PRO A 910 -15.48 3.08 4.24
C PRO A 910 -15.24 3.77 2.86
N THR A 911 -15.11 2.94 1.81
CA THR A 911 -14.84 3.29 0.40
C THR A 911 -16.10 3.66 -0.41
N SER A 912 -15.90 4.36 -1.54
CA SER A 912 -16.89 4.64 -2.60
C SER A 912 -17.13 3.44 -3.55
N PRO A 913 -18.23 3.43 -4.34
CA PRO A 913 -18.53 2.37 -5.32
C PRO A 913 -18.05 2.65 -6.77
N ASP A 914 -18.06 1.59 -7.57
CA ASP A 914 -18.33 1.51 -9.02
C ASP A 914 -17.40 2.12 -10.11
N SER A 915 -16.55 1.24 -10.67
CA SER A 915 -16.80 0.58 -11.98
C SER A 915 -15.81 0.77 -13.16
N SER A 916 -15.62 -0.33 -13.92
CA SER A 916 -14.99 -0.42 -15.27
C SER A 916 -13.45 -0.22 -15.32
N THR A 917 -12.64 -0.72 -16.29
CA THR A 917 -12.87 -1.45 -17.55
C THR A 917 -11.73 -2.47 -17.86
N LYS A 918 -12.11 -3.64 -18.44
CA LYS A 918 -11.41 -4.67 -19.27
C LYS A 918 -9.86 -4.68 -19.53
N CYS A 919 -9.32 -5.91 -19.44
CA CYS A 919 -8.45 -6.66 -20.40
C CYS A 919 -6.91 -6.45 -20.56
N SER A 920 -6.21 -7.61 -20.61
CA SER A 920 -4.93 -7.94 -21.32
C SER A 920 -3.63 -7.29 -20.81
N SER A 921 -2.41 -7.83 -21.02
CA SER A 921 -1.88 -9.11 -21.59
C SER A 921 -0.58 -9.49 -20.83
N LYS A 922 -0.34 -10.73 -20.40
CA LYS A 922 0.27 -11.89 -21.12
C LYS A 922 1.74 -11.70 -21.58
N LEU A 923 2.60 -12.65 -21.18
CA LEU A 923 4.02 -12.89 -21.56
C LEU A 923 5.07 -11.93 -20.93
N CYS A 924 6.33 -12.33 -20.68
CA CYS A 924 7.06 -13.51 -21.19
C CYS A 924 8.07 -14.13 -20.19
N SER A 925 8.21 -15.47 -20.21
CA SER A 925 9.41 -16.22 -19.75
C SER A 925 10.27 -16.58 -21.00
N PRO A 926 11.51 -17.09 -20.91
CA PRO A 926 11.83 -18.46 -20.44
C PRO A 926 13.11 -18.50 -19.56
N ARG A 927 13.64 -19.61 -19.01
CA ARG A 927 13.98 -20.95 -19.56
C ARG A 927 14.17 -21.94 -18.39
N SER A 928 13.56 -23.14 -18.44
CA SER A 928 14.17 -24.46 -18.73
C SER A 928 15.25 -24.96 -17.74
N ASP A 929 15.30 -26.21 -17.26
CA ASP A 929 14.37 -27.38 -17.16
C ASP A 929 15.01 -28.30 -16.06
N SER A 930 14.55 -29.48 -15.62
CA SER A 930 13.65 -30.53 -16.14
C SER A 930 13.08 -31.38 -14.95
N ILE A 931 12.45 -32.52 -15.24
CA ILE A 931 12.02 -33.59 -14.29
C ILE A 931 12.49 -34.94 -14.88
N CYS A 932 12.76 -35.95 -14.04
CA CYS A 932 12.50 -37.37 -14.34
C CYS A 932 12.67 -38.26 -13.09
N ASP A 933 11.62 -39.03 -12.79
CA ASP A 933 11.58 -40.11 -11.80
C ASP A 933 11.96 -41.46 -12.44
N ASP A 934 12.09 -42.54 -11.66
CA ASP A 934 11.30 -43.79 -11.86
C ASP A 934 11.63 -44.88 -10.81
N ASP A 935 10.66 -45.79 -10.60
CA ASP A 935 10.56 -46.76 -9.50
C ASP A 935 11.19 -48.16 -9.77
N ASN A 936 10.92 -49.11 -8.85
CA ASN A 936 10.65 -50.57 -9.01
C ASN A 936 11.52 -51.49 -8.09
N ASP A 937 11.05 -52.64 -7.58
CA ASP A 937 9.71 -53.12 -7.15
C ASP A 937 9.86 -54.46 -6.35
N ASP A 938 8.76 -54.95 -5.75
CA ASP A 938 8.41 -56.35 -5.43
C ASP A 938 9.13 -57.11 -4.26
N GLY A 939 8.45 -58.14 -3.70
CA GLY A 939 9.02 -59.15 -2.78
C GLY A 939 8.36 -59.35 -1.40
N GLY A 940 7.09 -59.77 -1.32
CA GLY A 940 6.36 -59.99 -0.04
C GLY A 940 6.65 -61.29 0.75
N GLY A 941 5.99 -61.52 1.90
CA GLY A 941 6.13 -62.81 2.63
C GLY A 941 5.68 -62.98 4.10
N ASN A 942 4.38 -62.78 4.42
CA ASN A 942 3.55 -63.46 5.44
C ASN A 942 3.93 -63.76 6.93
N ASP A 943 2.85 -63.85 7.73
CA ASP A 943 2.62 -64.69 8.94
C ASP A 943 3.16 -64.35 10.37
N LYS A 944 2.26 -63.69 11.13
CA LYS A 944 1.58 -64.18 12.38
C LYS A 944 2.17 -63.98 13.80
N CYS A 945 1.18 -63.79 14.70
CA CYS A 945 1.10 -64.13 16.13
C CYS A 945 1.74 -63.25 17.23
N ASP A 946 0.89 -62.36 17.74
CA ASP A 946 0.42 -62.33 19.14
C ASP A 946 1.27 -61.80 20.33
N ASN A 947 1.03 -60.51 20.63
CA ASN A 947 0.31 -60.06 21.85
C ASN A 947 1.05 -60.03 23.24
N VAL A 948 0.38 -59.39 24.20
CA VAL A 948 0.64 -59.30 25.66
C VAL A 948 1.72 -58.30 26.15
N GLN A 949 1.27 -57.04 26.31
CA GLN A 949 1.28 -56.23 27.54
C GLN A 949 2.52 -56.08 28.48
N ASN A 950 2.60 -54.87 29.06
CA ASN A 950 3.06 -54.53 30.41
C ASN A 950 4.57 -54.46 30.78
N SER A 951 5.10 -53.23 30.63
CA SER A 951 5.54 -52.37 31.76
C SER A 951 6.73 -52.75 32.68
N SER A 952 7.57 -51.72 32.90
CA SER A 952 8.23 -51.38 34.18
C SER A 952 9.50 -52.12 34.67
N ARG A 953 10.58 -51.31 34.71
CA ARG A 953 11.54 -51.15 35.84
C ARG A 953 12.48 -52.29 36.26
N THR A 954 13.77 -52.04 35.99
CA THR A 954 14.92 -52.09 36.93
C THR A 954 15.17 -53.34 37.81
N SER A 955 16.24 -54.05 37.49
CA SER A 955 17.25 -54.58 38.44
C SER A 955 18.62 -54.54 37.71
N GLU A 956 19.76 -54.14 38.27
CA GLU A 956 20.44 -54.42 39.56
C GLU A 956 21.22 -55.75 39.61
N ARG A 957 22.27 -55.73 40.47
CA ARG A 957 23.28 -56.77 40.78
C ARG A 957 24.51 -56.80 39.85
N ASN A 958 25.73 -57.01 40.34
CA ASN A 958 26.29 -57.08 41.72
C ASN A 958 27.84 -56.89 41.62
N SER A 959 28.64 -56.71 42.67
CA SER A 959 28.45 -56.73 44.14
C SER A 959 29.51 -55.87 44.84
N SER A 960 29.24 -55.42 46.06
CA SER A 960 30.21 -54.76 46.94
C SER A 960 30.70 -55.69 48.07
N ASN A 961 31.72 -55.22 48.81
CA ASN A 961 32.15 -55.64 50.16
C ASN A 961 33.02 -56.91 50.28
N ASP A 962 33.96 -57.03 51.24
CA ASP A 962 34.15 -56.25 52.48
C ASP A 962 35.61 -55.83 52.82
N ILE A 963 35.72 -55.01 53.87
CA ILE A 963 36.87 -54.32 54.53
C ILE A 963 37.45 -55.23 55.68
N PRO A 964 38.61 -55.04 56.40
CA PRO A 964 39.54 -53.89 56.58
C PRO A 964 41.10 -54.18 56.59
N VAL A 965 41.87 -53.17 57.04
CA VAL A 965 43.15 -53.17 57.81
C VAL A 965 44.44 -52.78 57.05
N SER A 966 45.25 -51.96 57.71
CA SER A 966 46.45 -51.27 57.20
C SER A 966 47.65 -51.37 58.15
N THR A 967 48.84 -51.70 57.62
CA THR A 967 50.20 -51.39 58.15
C THR A 967 51.19 -51.57 56.98
N THR A 968 52.03 -50.61 56.57
CA THR A 968 53.21 -49.97 57.20
C THR A 968 54.45 -50.87 57.42
N SER A 969 55.37 -50.82 56.44
CA SER A 969 56.75 -50.32 56.62
C SER A 969 57.89 -51.18 57.20
N ILE A 970 59.04 -51.12 56.48
CA ILE A 970 60.47 -51.13 56.91
C ILE A 970 61.23 -52.48 57.07
N ASP A 971 62.18 -52.65 56.15
CA ASP A 971 63.59 -53.10 56.21
C ASP A 971 64.14 -53.94 57.38
N LEU A 972 64.98 -54.95 57.06
CA LEU A 972 66.45 -54.88 57.27
C LEU A 972 67.28 -56.05 56.64
N ILE A 973 68.30 -55.68 55.85
CA ILE A 973 69.69 -56.25 55.80
C ILE A 973 70.03 -57.68 55.26
N GLN A 974 71.18 -57.73 54.54
CA GLN A 974 72.12 -58.84 54.21
C GLN A 974 71.89 -59.82 53.03
N GLN A 975 72.87 -59.80 52.10
CA GLN A 975 73.54 -60.93 51.38
C GLN A 975 72.69 -61.90 50.53
N THR A 976 73.00 -62.27 49.26
CA THR A 976 73.98 -61.88 48.20
C THR A 976 73.52 -62.55 46.85
N GLN A 977 74.15 -62.56 45.66
CA GLN A 977 75.50 -62.18 45.21
C GLN A 977 75.57 -61.55 43.77
N LEU A 978 75.67 -62.38 42.71
CA LEU A 978 76.19 -62.13 41.34
C LEU A 978 75.70 -63.25 40.38
N PRO A 979 75.95 -63.24 39.03
CA PRO A 979 76.63 -62.26 38.15
C PRO A 979 75.67 -61.61 37.11
N ASP A 980 75.98 -60.61 36.26
CA ASP A 980 77.21 -59.91 35.78
C ASP A 980 77.66 -60.25 34.32
N SER A 981 78.29 -59.27 33.63
CA SER A 981 78.67 -59.17 32.19
C SER A 981 77.50 -59.10 31.17
N SER A 982 77.41 -58.20 30.18
CA SER A 982 78.19 -57.02 29.72
C SER A 982 79.36 -57.20 28.72
N THR A 983 79.38 -56.34 27.69
CA THR A 983 80.45 -56.11 26.67
C THR A 983 80.78 -57.28 25.71
N SER A 984 81.43 -57.11 24.54
CA SER A 984 82.38 -56.07 24.05
C SER A 984 82.15 -55.73 22.55
N ARG A 985 82.56 -54.57 21.98
CA ARG A 985 83.89 -53.90 21.90
C ARG A 985 84.93 -54.77 21.12
N SER A 986 85.82 -54.24 20.28
CA SER A 986 86.18 -52.84 19.98
C SER A 986 86.87 -52.67 18.61
N SER A 987 86.91 -51.42 18.12
CA SER A 987 88.09 -50.63 17.65
C SER A 987 89.27 -51.34 16.95
N ARG A 988 89.83 -50.82 15.83
CA ARG A 988 90.87 -49.76 15.69
C ARG A 988 91.32 -49.74 14.19
N ASN A 989 92.07 -48.80 13.59
CA ASN A 989 92.83 -47.61 14.03
C ASN A 989 93.16 -46.67 12.82
N SER A 990 93.63 -45.43 13.09
CA SER A 990 94.69 -44.61 12.38
C SER A 990 94.88 -44.63 10.83
N THR A 991 95.20 -43.54 10.10
CA THR A 991 95.62 -42.16 10.46
C THR A 991 95.58 -41.15 9.27
N ASP A 992 95.47 -39.85 9.61
CA ASP A 992 96.12 -38.64 9.02
C ASP A 992 95.83 -38.03 7.62
N GLN A 993 96.09 -36.70 7.58
CA GLN A 993 96.19 -35.70 6.48
C GLN A 993 94.88 -35.35 5.73
N VAL A 994 94.35 -34.10 5.64
CA VAL A 994 94.83 -32.68 5.73
C VAL A 994 95.44 -32.10 4.44
N SER A 995 94.66 -31.32 3.66
CA SER A 995 95.10 -30.05 3.01
C SER A 995 94.03 -29.27 2.21
N LYS A 996 94.31 -27.96 1.97
CA LYS A 996 93.50 -26.88 1.34
C LYS A 996 93.63 -26.88 -0.22
N THR A 997 93.02 -26.04 -1.08
CA THR A 997 92.22 -24.78 -0.96
C THR A 997 91.00 -24.80 -1.95
N LYS A 998 90.64 -23.95 -2.95
CA LYS A 998 91.08 -22.65 -3.56
C LYS A 998 89.89 -22.07 -4.40
N LEU A 999 89.18 -21.00 -4.00
CA LEU A 999 89.34 -19.55 -4.31
C LEU A 999 88.93 -19.01 -5.72
N SER A 1000 87.94 -18.08 -5.76
CA SER A 1000 87.60 -17.10 -6.84
C SER A 1000 87.06 -17.65 -8.18
N SER A 1001 86.43 -16.89 -9.11
CA SER A 1001 86.08 -15.45 -9.22
C SER A 1001 84.79 -15.25 -10.06
N GLY A 1002 84.20 -14.05 -10.13
CA GLY A 1002 84.15 -13.28 -11.40
C GLY A 1002 82.81 -12.55 -11.62
N ARG A 1003 82.74 -11.50 -12.46
CA ARG A 1003 81.60 -10.55 -12.48
C ARG A 1003 81.25 -10.02 -13.89
N SER A 1004 79.99 -10.17 -14.30
CA SER A 1004 79.17 -9.35 -15.22
C SER A 1004 79.67 -8.88 -16.62
N SER A 1005 78.74 -8.96 -17.60
CA SER A 1005 78.67 -8.19 -18.87
C SER A 1005 79.63 -8.63 -20.01
N SER A 1006 79.34 -8.44 -21.31
CA SER A 1006 78.20 -7.79 -21.99
C SER A 1006 77.99 -8.30 -23.44
N GLY A 1007 76.78 -8.09 -24.00
CA GLY A 1007 76.60 -7.58 -25.37
C GLY A 1007 76.63 -8.54 -26.57
N LYS A 1008 75.46 -9.03 -26.99
CA LYS A 1008 74.77 -8.46 -28.16
C LYS A 1008 73.26 -8.74 -28.14
#